data_AF-A0A372QAM0-F1
#
_entry.id   AF-A0A372QAM0-F1
#
_cell.length_a   1.000
_cell.length_b   1.000
_cell.length_c   1.000
_cell.angle_alpha   90.00
_cell.angle_beta   90.00
_cell.angle_gamma   90.00
#
_symmetry.space_group_name_H-M   'P 1'
#
loop_
_entity.id
_entity.type
_entity.pdbx_description
1 polymer ?
#
loop_
_entity_poly.entity_id
_entity_poly.type
_entity_poly.pdbx_seq_one_letter_code
_entity_poly.pdbx_strand_id
1 'polypeptide(L)'
;MSEDIAKDFIKFYCKYFKFKHPEFSCKGIGPGHSMKWEASLIVDDHIIGTGKRSNKRDAQTSAYLDAAIALRKDSPDLWEKFENDRSKTKDASTPKPAPYISVQMSNQTYKTLNNLVSELQQAKMFQRKVKNIIANKGEKVEKNNLDQTDNKKGSINQEQLNSILDTESERLFKVYQDYLKSTNTEKLRSNRSRLPISDYTKPILDAIESNPVTVVVGSTGCGKTTQLPQLIFEKEIIKHQGARCNIIVTQPRRIAAISVAQRVAYERSERLGLSVGYQVRFESVMPASAGSILYCTTGVFLRRMHEEENGKDVLEGVTHIVVDEVHERDMNADFLLVILKRILHERRRNKLPPIKLILMSATIDTGIFAEYFGDFFSNGRCPVVRVPGKTYPVQQYFIDDFVLKLRDFYKPPQLDYEETSKYVDREKKFQSRKLPPTKFVSSKGTVQGKKYLTMDIDSDEIDSHSSEIDDNDTSSIGGYIERKHSDEQIDAEIPYHLISLVIAHIVHTTEEGAILVFLPGWEEIMALNRLLTTSPYPLGIDFSDQSRFRIHMLHSSLPSLSQQEVFEPLPNPKMRKIILATNIAETSITIQDVVHVIDSGKVKEKRYDPSKRMTNLVTTWISQSNSRQRSGRAGRVREGEYYVMMSRARYQNLEGYSTPEMLRSDLQEICLHIKALDLPASIGDVLAQAIQPPDHASVSAALENLKSLQALDSAEELTPLGKVLATLPMEPGLGKMVLLGAIFQCLDPILTIAACISSKSPFLSPPQAKDRADEIKVHWAQGLSSDHFAILNAYKAWYELQSSGNYHEANKFCTDNFLNRTGLQTIEQVKIQLLNLLERAGVVPKHYPQRDYGEPRGLALGPPEYNLNSNCLPLLRSLICAGVYPNISLKTSKKTYQTRHESITFIHPASVNYKGRAAKLARNYRVGNGIIGSESDESLFAPIGTLYAYSTKIKKSGKQIYLRSTTRIDPLSVILFGGETKQNDSLLLTIDEWLTFCGNGKVIESMNKLKLLLENCLAQVYERLDTNVNNSNNSAFVQNNKLNLAGKLDEDDEKVKAKLVRGIVEILDKLEHDSVDKTRY
;
A
#
# COMPACT_ATOMS: atom_id res chain seq x y z
N MET A 1 20.26 17.52 -0.74
CA MET A 1 20.94 17.93 0.50
C MET A 1 20.01 17.66 1.68
N SER A 2 20.44 16.97 2.74
CA SER A 2 19.57 16.69 3.91
C SER A 2 19.53 17.86 4.91
N GLU A 3 18.55 17.86 5.82
CA GLU A 3 18.38 18.91 6.85
C GLU A 3 19.64 19.10 7.71
N ASP A 4 20.25 18.01 8.16
CA ASP A 4 21.45 18.07 9.01
C ASP A 4 22.62 18.71 8.27
N ILE A 5 22.76 18.40 6.97
CA ILE A 5 23.80 18.99 6.12
C ILE A 5 23.56 20.49 5.92
N ALA A 6 22.31 20.89 5.68
CA ALA A 6 21.96 22.29 5.53
C ALA A 6 22.27 23.09 6.81
N LYS A 7 21.91 22.56 7.99
CA LYS A 7 22.23 23.19 9.27
C LYS A 7 23.73 23.27 9.54
N ASP A 8 24.47 22.20 9.27
CA ASP A 8 25.91 22.17 9.45
C ASP A 8 26.61 23.13 8.49
N PHE A 9 26.12 23.25 7.25
CA PHE A 9 26.65 24.21 6.28
C PHE A 9 26.39 25.66 6.70
N ILE A 10 25.18 25.98 7.18
CA ILE A 10 24.91 27.34 7.69
C ILE A 10 25.73 27.65 8.95
N LYS A 11 25.95 26.68 9.84
CA LYS A 11 26.85 26.84 10.99
C LYS A 11 28.29 27.08 10.54
N PHE A 12 28.77 26.34 9.53
CA PHE A 12 30.07 26.55 8.93
C PHE A 12 30.17 27.95 8.30
N TYR A 13 29.16 28.38 7.55
CA TYR A 13 29.07 29.73 6.98
C TYR A 13 29.18 30.82 8.06
N CYS A 14 28.40 30.72 9.14
CA CYS A 14 28.48 31.68 10.25
C CYS A 14 29.87 31.67 10.91
N LYS A 15 30.48 30.48 11.10
CA LYS A 15 31.82 30.35 11.67
C LYS A 15 32.91 30.92 10.75
N TYR A 16 32.81 30.65 9.45
CA TYR A 16 33.79 31.04 8.44
C TYR A 16 33.86 32.56 8.29
N PHE A 17 32.70 33.23 8.32
CA PHE A 17 32.60 34.69 8.24
C PHE A 17 32.51 35.39 9.60
N LYS A 18 32.61 34.63 10.72
CA LYS A 18 32.52 35.13 12.10
C LYS A 18 31.20 35.86 12.44
N PHE A 19 30.09 35.44 11.83
CA PHE A 19 28.76 35.92 12.17
C PHE A 19 28.24 35.30 13.48
N LYS A 20 27.29 35.98 14.12
CA LYS A 20 26.54 35.43 15.27
C LYS A 20 25.74 34.19 14.85
N HIS A 21 25.29 33.42 15.83
CA HIS A 21 24.45 32.27 15.56
C HIS A 21 23.17 32.67 14.80
N PRO A 22 22.74 31.85 13.82
CA PRO A 22 21.59 32.16 13.00
C PRO A 22 20.31 32.22 13.84
N GLU A 23 19.54 33.29 13.68
CA GLU A 23 18.28 33.53 14.37
C GLU A 23 17.08 33.27 13.45
N PHE A 24 15.92 33.01 14.07
CA PHE A 24 14.68 32.78 13.33
C PHE A 24 13.63 33.81 13.68
N SER A 25 13.11 34.48 12.66
CA SER A 25 11.83 35.20 12.76
C SER A 25 10.73 34.31 12.18
N CYS A 26 9.74 33.94 13.00
CA CYS A 26 8.64 33.07 12.57
C CYS A 26 7.30 33.77 12.70
N LYS A 27 6.50 33.78 11.64
CA LYS A 27 5.16 34.36 11.59
C LYS A 27 4.14 33.30 11.18
N GLY A 28 3.03 33.23 11.91
CA GLY A 28 1.87 32.42 11.51
C GLY A 28 1.03 33.20 10.49
N ILE A 29 0.67 32.56 9.38
CA ILE A 29 -0.07 33.11 8.27
C ILE A 29 -1.29 32.22 8.00
N GLY A 30 -2.47 32.80 8.08
CA GLY A 30 -3.73 32.15 7.74
C GLY A 30 -4.62 31.79 8.95
N PRO A 31 -5.90 31.49 8.71
CA PRO A 31 -6.87 31.13 9.75
C PRO A 31 -6.54 29.78 10.39
N GLY A 32 -6.97 29.54 11.64
CA GLY A 32 -6.52 28.42 12.50
C GLY A 32 -6.63 27.00 11.92
N HIS A 33 -7.48 26.77 10.91
CA HIS A 33 -7.59 25.48 10.21
C HIS A 33 -6.66 25.33 8.99
N SER A 34 -5.95 26.38 8.58
CA SER A 34 -4.98 26.39 7.49
C SER A 34 -3.71 27.19 7.85
N MET A 35 -3.38 27.28 9.15
CA MET A 35 -2.28 28.11 9.64
C MET A 35 -0.96 27.57 9.09
N LYS A 36 -0.32 28.37 8.22
CA LYS A 36 1.03 28.10 7.72
C LYS A 36 2.01 28.96 8.52
N TRP A 37 3.17 28.42 8.79
CA TRP A 37 4.28 29.13 9.41
C TRP A 37 5.25 29.57 8.32
N GLU A 38 5.56 30.85 8.31
CA GLU A 38 6.69 31.41 7.57
C GLU A 38 7.85 31.59 8.56
N ALA A 39 9.01 31.06 8.23
CA ALA A 39 10.25 31.26 8.96
C ALA A 39 11.25 31.98 8.05
N SER A 40 11.86 33.03 8.58
CA SER A 40 13.00 33.74 7.97
C SER A 40 14.23 33.48 8.82
N LEU A 41 15.27 32.93 8.20
CA LEU A 41 16.57 32.68 8.80
C LEU A 41 17.44 33.92 8.66
N ILE A 42 17.86 34.50 9.78
CA ILE A 42 18.58 35.77 9.85
C ILE A 42 20.01 35.50 10.33
N VAL A 43 20.99 36.04 9.62
CA VAL A 43 22.40 36.06 9.99
C VAL A 43 22.93 37.47 9.78
N ASP A 44 23.48 38.08 10.84
CA ASP A 44 24.03 39.45 10.81
C ASP A 44 23.05 40.48 10.22
N ASP A 45 21.81 40.50 10.75
CA ASP A 45 20.69 41.34 10.32
C ASP A 45 20.19 41.16 8.87
N HIS A 46 20.70 40.15 8.15
CA HIS A 46 20.24 39.79 6.81
C HIS A 46 19.45 38.47 6.78
N ILE A 47 18.33 38.46 6.05
CA ILE A 47 17.57 37.24 5.80
C ILE A 47 18.28 36.44 4.72
N ILE A 48 18.84 35.29 5.09
CA ILE A 48 19.60 34.42 4.20
C ILE A 48 18.79 33.22 3.67
N GLY A 49 17.60 32.97 4.23
CA GLY A 49 16.70 31.94 3.71
C GLY A 49 15.30 32.04 4.28
N THR A 50 14.32 31.53 3.53
CA THR A 50 12.92 31.59 3.92
C THR A 50 12.24 30.24 3.74
N GLY A 51 11.24 29.95 4.58
CA GLY A 51 10.55 28.68 4.56
C GLY A 51 9.10 28.81 4.97
N LYS A 52 8.18 28.29 4.16
CA LYS A 52 6.74 28.24 4.45
C LYS A 52 6.28 26.80 4.58
N ARG A 53 5.76 26.40 5.75
CA ARG A 53 5.24 25.03 6.00
C ARG A 53 4.04 25.05 6.94
N SER A 54 3.37 23.91 7.10
CA SER A 54 2.19 23.76 7.98
C SER A 54 2.52 23.88 9.47
N ASN A 55 3.77 23.67 9.87
CA ASN A 55 4.22 23.85 11.25
C ASN A 55 5.53 24.67 11.31
N LYS A 56 5.77 25.30 12.48
CA LYS A 56 6.91 26.20 12.72
C LYS A 56 8.26 25.52 12.47
N ARG A 57 8.41 24.26 12.86
CA ARG A 57 9.68 23.53 12.74
C ARG A 57 10.01 23.23 11.29
N ASP A 58 9.05 22.72 10.53
CA ASP A 58 9.27 22.41 9.11
C ASP A 58 9.51 23.69 8.31
N ALA A 59 8.90 24.81 8.72
CA ALA A 59 9.17 26.13 8.14
C ALA A 59 10.63 26.55 8.40
N GLN A 60 11.13 26.36 9.63
CA GLN A 60 12.54 26.60 9.97
C GLN A 60 13.50 25.67 9.22
N THR A 61 13.17 24.39 9.11
CA THR A 61 13.96 23.40 8.34
C THR A 61 13.98 23.77 6.86
N SER A 62 12.85 24.20 6.31
CA SER A 62 12.76 24.70 4.93
C SER A 62 13.61 25.95 4.74
N ALA A 63 13.64 26.87 5.70
CA ALA A 63 14.46 28.09 5.63
C ALA A 63 15.96 27.78 5.70
N TYR A 64 16.38 26.77 6.49
CA TYR A 64 17.77 26.28 6.46
C TYR A 64 18.15 25.66 5.12
N LEU A 65 17.27 24.84 4.55
CA LEU A 65 17.49 24.22 3.23
C LEU A 65 17.57 25.27 2.14
N ASP A 66 16.65 26.25 2.14
CA ASP A 66 16.63 27.38 1.21
C ASP A 66 17.93 28.18 1.27
N ALA A 67 18.34 28.60 2.47
CA ALA A 67 19.60 29.32 2.68
C ALA A 67 20.82 28.53 2.21
N ALA A 68 20.87 27.24 2.55
CA ALA A 68 22.01 26.39 2.18
C ALA A 68 22.08 26.14 0.67
N ILE A 69 20.94 26.02 -0.02
CA ILE A 69 20.89 25.86 -1.48
C ILE A 69 21.33 27.16 -2.17
N ALA A 70 20.81 28.30 -1.71
CA ALA A 70 21.16 29.62 -2.24
C ALA A 70 22.66 29.90 -2.07
N LEU A 71 23.20 29.75 -0.86
CA LEU A 71 24.62 29.97 -0.57
C LEU A 71 25.54 29.02 -1.33
N ARG A 72 25.13 27.76 -1.53
CA ARG A 72 25.90 26.81 -2.33
C ARG A 72 25.95 27.22 -3.81
N LYS A 73 24.86 27.77 -4.33
CA LYS A 73 24.77 28.23 -5.72
C LYS A 73 25.58 29.51 -5.93
N ASP A 74 25.50 30.45 -4.99
CA ASP A 74 26.14 31.76 -5.10
C ASP A 74 27.63 31.71 -4.73
N SER A 75 28.07 30.71 -3.96
CA SER A 75 29.47 30.54 -3.56
C SER A 75 29.89 29.06 -3.52
N PRO A 76 30.15 28.46 -4.69
CA PRO A 76 30.59 27.06 -4.80
C PRO A 76 31.89 26.77 -4.03
N ASP A 77 32.83 27.71 -4.01
CA ASP A 77 34.12 27.56 -3.31
C ASP A 77 33.96 27.43 -1.79
N LEU A 78 32.93 28.08 -1.22
CA LEU A 78 32.62 27.98 0.20
C LEU A 78 32.08 26.58 0.53
N TRP A 79 31.31 25.99 -0.37
CA TRP A 79 30.81 24.62 -0.25
C TRP A 79 31.94 23.60 -0.29
N GLU A 80 32.92 23.76 -1.18
CA GLU A 80 34.11 22.90 -1.20
C GLU A 80 34.92 22.99 0.10
N LYS A 81 35.07 24.20 0.66
CA LYS A 81 35.73 24.40 1.96
C LYS A 81 34.94 23.75 3.10
N PHE A 82 33.62 23.82 3.07
CA PHE A 82 32.76 23.12 4.02
C PHE A 82 32.89 21.60 3.93
N GLU A 83 32.91 21.03 2.73
CA GLU A 83 33.10 19.58 2.55
C GLU A 83 34.50 19.13 3.03
N ASN A 84 35.52 19.96 2.84
CA ASN A 84 36.87 19.74 3.35
C ASN A 84 36.97 19.87 4.88
N ASP A 85 36.22 20.76 5.53
CA ASP A 85 36.18 20.89 7.00
C ASP A 85 35.36 19.75 7.63
N ARG A 86 34.21 19.45 7.02
CA ARG A 86 33.31 18.38 7.44
C ARG A 86 33.91 16.99 7.28
N SER A 87 34.78 16.79 6.29
CA SER A 87 35.53 15.54 6.13
C SER A 87 36.61 15.35 7.22
N LYS A 88 37.10 16.45 7.84
CA LYS A 88 38.05 16.42 8.96
C LYS A 88 37.38 16.20 10.33
N THR A 89 36.14 16.64 10.53
CA THR A 89 35.37 16.48 11.78
C THR A 89 34.48 15.22 11.82
N LYS A 90 34.82 14.16 11.07
CA LYS A 90 34.04 12.90 11.00
C LYS A 90 34.10 12.09 12.32
N ASP A 91 33.45 12.57 13.37
CA ASP A 91 33.07 11.79 14.54
C ASP A 91 31.72 12.29 15.06
N ALA A 92 30.61 11.74 14.55
CA ALA A 92 29.39 11.40 15.33
C ALA A 92 28.11 11.19 14.51
N SER A 93 27.92 11.77 13.31
CA SER A 93 26.59 11.77 12.65
C SER A 93 26.51 11.22 11.22
N THR A 94 27.62 10.96 10.54
CA THR A 94 27.62 10.16 9.30
C THR A 94 27.67 8.67 9.65
N PRO A 95 26.86 7.80 9.00
CA PRO A 95 27.03 6.36 9.15
C PRO A 95 28.50 6.02 8.87
N LYS A 96 29.13 5.25 9.77
CA LYS A 96 30.51 4.77 9.56
C LYS A 96 30.60 4.22 8.12
N PRO A 97 31.68 4.51 7.37
CA PRO A 97 31.84 3.97 6.03
C PRO A 97 31.65 2.46 6.11
N ALA A 98 30.79 1.93 5.24
CA ALA A 98 30.50 0.51 5.21
C ALA A 98 31.83 -0.24 5.04
N PRO A 99 32.06 -1.35 5.78
CA PRO A 99 33.29 -2.12 5.62
C PRO A 99 33.43 -2.60 4.18
N TYR A 100 34.68 -2.66 3.70
CA TYR A 100 34.98 -3.17 2.36
C TYR A 100 34.49 -4.61 2.20
N ILE A 101 33.82 -4.88 1.08
CA ILE A 101 33.30 -6.20 0.74
C ILE A 101 34.33 -6.90 -0.12
N SER A 102 35.00 -7.91 0.46
CA SER A 102 35.99 -8.70 -0.25
C SER A 102 35.33 -9.56 -1.33
N VAL A 103 35.74 -9.36 -2.58
CA VAL A 103 35.35 -10.18 -3.72
C VAL A 103 36.44 -11.21 -3.96
N GLN A 104 36.10 -12.48 -3.75
CA GLN A 104 37.00 -13.60 -4.02
C GLN A 104 36.44 -14.45 -5.16
N MET A 105 37.33 -14.90 -6.05
CA MET A 105 36.97 -15.69 -7.21
C MET A 105 38.12 -16.65 -7.52
N SER A 106 37.81 -17.92 -7.85
CA SER A 106 38.86 -18.85 -8.27
C SER A 106 39.42 -18.47 -9.64
N ASN A 107 40.64 -18.92 -9.94
CA ASN A 107 41.27 -18.68 -11.25
C ASN A 107 40.45 -19.27 -12.41
N GLN A 108 39.74 -20.39 -12.18
CA GLN A 108 38.90 -21.02 -13.19
C GLN A 108 37.64 -20.20 -13.48
N THR A 109 36.97 -19.71 -12.44
CA THR A 109 35.83 -18.81 -12.56
C THR A 109 36.24 -17.48 -13.22
N TYR A 110 37.39 -16.91 -12.84
CA TYR A 110 37.93 -15.70 -13.46
C TYR A 110 38.25 -15.89 -14.95
N LYS A 111 38.83 -17.02 -15.36
CA LYS A 111 39.04 -17.34 -16.78
C LYS A 111 37.71 -17.40 -17.54
N THR A 112 36.69 -18.02 -16.95
CA THR A 112 35.33 -18.08 -17.53
C THR A 112 34.75 -16.67 -17.74
N LEU A 113 34.84 -15.82 -16.71
CA LEU A 113 34.41 -14.42 -16.76
C LEU A 113 35.15 -13.63 -17.84
N ASN A 114 36.48 -13.71 -17.87
CA ASN A 114 37.30 -12.93 -18.80
C ASN A 114 37.10 -13.36 -20.26
N ASN A 115 36.94 -14.67 -20.50
CA ASN A 115 36.62 -15.20 -21.83
C ASN A 115 35.25 -14.69 -22.30
N LEU A 116 34.23 -14.75 -21.44
CA LEU A 116 32.90 -14.23 -21.76
C LEU A 116 32.95 -12.74 -22.11
N VAL A 117 33.60 -11.92 -21.28
CA VAL A 117 33.74 -10.47 -21.52
C VAL A 117 34.46 -10.21 -22.85
N SER A 118 35.56 -10.91 -23.11
CA SER A 118 36.34 -10.74 -24.34
C SER A 118 35.51 -11.09 -25.59
N GLU A 119 34.78 -12.20 -25.55
CA GLU A 119 33.93 -12.65 -26.66
C GLU A 119 32.74 -11.71 -26.90
N LEU A 120 32.14 -11.18 -25.84
CA LEU A 120 31.03 -10.23 -25.96
C LEU A 120 31.51 -8.87 -26.49
N GLN A 121 32.67 -8.37 -26.06
CA GLN A 121 33.23 -7.11 -26.58
C GLN A 121 33.53 -7.17 -28.08
N GLN A 122 33.84 -8.36 -28.60
CA GLN A 122 34.06 -8.60 -30.03
C GLN A 122 32.76 -8.76 -30.82
N ALA A 123 31.62 -8.94 -30.18
CA ALA A 123 30.34 -9.10 -30.87
C ALA A 123 29.86 -7.76 -31.46
N LYS A 124 29.37 -7.81 -32.70
CA LYS A 124 28.86 -6.65 -33.45
C LYS A 124 27.80 -5.86 -32.66
N MET A 125 26.96 -6.57 -31.90
CA MET A 125 25.93 -6.00 -30.99
C MET A 125 26.48 -4.88 -30.09
N PHE A 126 27.70 -5.06 -29.55
CA PHE A 126 28.31 -4.12 -28.61
C PHE A 126 29.26 -3.11 -29.28
N GLN A 127 29.60 -3.30 -30.55
CA GLN A 127 30.46 -2.40 -31.33
C GLN A 127 29.68 -1.26 -32.00
N ARG A 128 28.35 -1.36 -32.12
CA ARG A 128 27.48 -0.32 -32.73
C ARG A 128 27.51 1.02 -31.98
N LYS A 129 28.06 1.10 -30.77
CA LYS A 129 27.96 2.25 -29.85
C LYS A 129 28.80 3.49 -30.15
N VAL A 130 29.54 3.58 -31.27
CA VAL A 130 30.37 4.78 -31.57
C VAL A 130 29.85 5.67 -32.71
N LYS A 131 28.89 5.23 -33.53
CA LYS A 131 28.46 6.04 -34.70
C LYS A 131 27.13 6.80 -34.58
N ASN A 132 26.26 6.48 -33.61
CA ASN A 132 24.88 7.01 -33.62
C ASN A 132 24.60 8.15 -32.63
N ILE A 133 25.62 8.76 -32.01
CA ILE A 133 25.43 9.90 -31.08
C ILE A 133 25.53 11.27 -31.79
N ILE A 134 25.93 11.33 -33.08
CA ILE A 134 26.06 12.61 -33.82
C ILE A 134 25.13 12.72 -35.05
N ALA A 135 24.38 11.68 -35.43
CA ALA A 135 23.65 11.67 -36.71
C ALA A 135 22.11 11.57 -36.59
N ASN A 136 21.48 12.13 -35.56
CA ASN A 136 20.03 12.31 -35.52
C ASN A 136 19.66 13.64 -34.84
N LYS A 137 20.04 14.75 -35.48
CA LYS A 137 19.34 16.03 -35.37
C LYS A 137 19.09 16.54 -36.78
N GLY A 138 17.83 16.50 -37.17
CA GLY A 138 17.34 17.15 -38.38
C GLY A 138 16.88 16.17 -39.45
N GLU A 139 15.61 15.79 -39.39
CA GLU A 139 14.77 15.76 -40.57
C GLU A 139 13.31 15.88 -40.14
N LYS A 140 12.72 17.05 -40.46
CA LYS A 140 11.28 17.27 -40.43
C LYS A 140 10.72 16.48 -41.60
N VAL A 141 9.89 15.47 -41.33
CA VAL A 141 9.12 14.79 -42.37
C VAL A 141 7.86 15.61 -42.64
N GLU A 142 7.80 16.17 -43.84
CA GLU A 142 6.61 16.80 -44.42
C GLU A 142 5.49 15.76 -44.57
N LYS A 143 4.30 16.12 -44.08
CA LYS A 143 3.06 15.40 -44.36
C LYS A 143 2.64 15.69 -45.79
N ASN A 144 2.88 14.74 -46.69
CA ASN A 144 2.22 14.71 -47.99
C ASN A 144 0.96 13.84 -47.93
N ASN A 145 -0.11 14.44 -48.45
CA ASN A 145 -1.39 13.83 -48.80
C ASN A 145 -1.24 12.80 -49.93
N LEU A 146 -2.33 12.05 -50.17
CA LEU A 146 -2.59 10.97 -51.15
C LEU A 146 -2.50 9.58 -50.48
N ASP A 147 -3.49 8.69 -50.51
CA ASP A 147 -4.76 8.68 -51.21
C ASP A 147 -5.75 7.77 -50.46
N GLN A 148 -7.03 8.13 -50.58
CA GLN A 148 -8.16 7.31 -50.19
C GLN A 148 -8.19 6.05 -51.05
N THR A 149 -8.05 4.87 -50.45
CA THR A 149 -8.59 3.64 -51.04
C THR A 149 -9.28 2.82 -49.97
N ASP A 150 -10.53 2.50 -50.28
CA ASP A 150 -11.53 1.80 -49.48
C ASP A 150 -10.99 0.51 -48.84
N ASN A 151 -11.17 0.40 -47.51
CA ASN A 151 -11.25 -0.89 -46.83
C ASN A 151 -12.49 -0.91 -45.93
N LYS A 152 -13.65 -1.06 -46.57
CA LYS A 152 -14.91 -1.43 -45.91
C LYS A 152 -14.84 -2.90 -45.46
N LYS A 153 -14.71 -3.12 -44.15
CA LYS A 153 -15.28 -4.32 -43.50
C LYS A 153 -15.88 -3.96 -42.13
N GLY A 154 -17.21 -4.00 -42.07
CA GLY A 154 -17.97 -4.46 -40.90
C GLY A 154 -18.30 -3.47 -39.77
N SER A 155 -18.57 -2.19 -40.04
CA SER A 155 -19.23 -1.34 -39.05
C SER A 155 -20.72 -1.69 -38.99
N ILE A 156 -21.22 -2.11 -37.83
CA ILE A 156 -22.67 -2.20 -37.57
C ILE A 156 -23.24 -0.80 -37.78
N ASN A 157 -24.24 -0.67 -38.65
CA ASN A 157 -24.82 0.63 -38.96
C ASN A 157 -25.43 1.24 -37.68
N GLN A 158 -25.26 2.55 -37.45
CA GLN A 158 -25.67 3.19 -36.19
C GLN A 158 -27.19 3.05 -35.93
N GLU A 159 -27.98 2.96 -37.00
CA GLU A 159 -29.41 2.63 -36.97
C GLU A 159 -29.70 1.19 -36.51
N GLN A 160 -28.87 0.22 -36.93
CA GLN A 160 -28.99 -1.17 -36.49
C GLN A 160 -28.64 -1.31 -35.01
N LEU A 161 -27.61 -0.60 -34.53
CA LEU A 161 -27.27 -0.56 -33.11
C LEU A 161 -28.41 0.04 -32.29
N ASN A 162 -29.02 1.14 -32.75
CA ASN A 162 -30.16 1.74 -32.07
C ASN A 162 -31.36 0.78 -32.00
N SER A 163 -31.67 0.08 -33.09
CA SER A 163 -32.74 -0.93 -33.13
C SER A 163 -32.50 -2.10 -32.16
N ILE A 164 -31.25 -2.58 -32.05
CA ILE A 164 -30.86 -3.60 -31.07
C ILE A 164 -31.07 -3.09 -29.64
N LEU A 165 -30.63 -1.85 -29.36
CA LEU A 165 -30.78 -1.23 -28.03
C LEU A 165 -32.25 -0.96 -27.67
N ASP A 166 -33.09 -0.59 -28.63
CA ASP A 166 -34.53 -0.42 -28.41
C ASP A 166 -35.20 -1.75 -28.07
N THR A 167 -34.87 -2.80 -28.83
CA THR A 167 -35.39 -4.15 -28.57
C THR A 167 -34.98 -4.67 -27.18
N GLU A 168 -33.72 -4.48 -26.80
CA GLU A 168 -33.26 -4.90 -25.47
C GLU A 168 -33.85 -4.01 -24.36
N SER A 169 -34.11 -2.72 -24.62
CA SER A 169 -34.79 -1.85 -23.66
C SER A 169 -36.22 -2.29 -23.39
N GLU A 170 -36.96 -2.71 -24.42
CA GLU A 170 -38.30 -3.31 -24.25
C GLU A 170 -38.25 -4.62 -23.47
N ARG A 171 -37.24 -5.46 -23.73
CA ARG A 171 -37.02 -6.69 -22.98
C ARG A 171 -36.77 -6.41 -21.50
N LEU A 172 -35.89 -5.46 -21.18
CA LEU A 172 -35.59 -5.04 -19.81
C LEU A 172 -36.83 -4.48 -19.11
N PHE A 173 -37.65 -3.69 -19.81
CA PHE A 173 -38.92 -3.18 -19.29
C PHE A 173 -39.91 -4.30 -18.97
N LYS A 174 -40.05 -5.29 -19.86
CA LYS A 174 -40.91 -6.46 -19.62
C LYS A 174 -40.45 -7.27 -18.40
N VAL A 175 -39.14 -7.55 -18.29
CA VAL A 175 -38.56 -8.25 -17.13
C VAL A 175 -38.82 -7.47 -15.84
N TYR A 176 -38.71 -6.13 -15.87
CA TYR A 176 -39.03 -5.29 -14.73
C TYR A 176 -40.52 -5.34 -14.36
N GLN A 177 -41.43 -5.36 -15.33
CA GLN A 177 -42.86 -5.54 -15.06
C GLN A 177 -43.16 -6.91 -14.41
N ASP A 178 -42.51 -7.98 -14.88
CA ASP A 178 -42.68 -9.32 -14.32
C ASP A 178 -42.14 -9.39 -12.88
N TYR A 179 -41.00 -8.73 -12.61
CA TYR A 179 -40.49 -8.53 -11.25
C TYR A 179 -41.49 -7.82 -10.34
N LEU A 180 -42.21 -6.81 -10.84
CA LEU A 180 -43.23 -6.09 -10.09
C LEU A 180 -44.54 -6.89 -9.89
N LYS A 181 -44.85 -7.86 -10.75
CA LYS A 181 -46.05 -8.71 -10.62
C LYS A 181 -45.81 -9.95 -9.77
N SER A 182 -44.56 -10.41 -9.66
CA SER A 182 -44.22 -11.65 -8.94
C SER A 182 -44.45 -11.54 -7.42
N THR A 183 -45.11 -12.55 -6.84
CA THR A 183 -45.27 -12.72 -5.39
C THR A 183 -43.96 -13.13 -4.71
N ASN A 184 -43.11 -13.89 -5.41
CA ASN A 184 -41.81 -14.34 -4.90
C ASN A 184 -40.85 -13.17 -4.61
N THR A 185 -41.03 -12.02 -5.28
CA THR A 185 -40.20 -10.82 -5.11
C THR A 185 -40.80 -9.82 -4.12
N GLU A 186 -42.03 -10.03 -3.64
CA GLU A 186 -42.76 -9.07 -2.79
C GLU A 186 -42.00 -8.76 -1.49
N LYS A 187 -41.50 -9.81 -0.82
CA LYS A 187 -40.68 -9.64 0.40
C LYS A 187 -39.40 -8.84 0.14
N LEU A 188 -38.75 -9.05 -1.02
CA LEU A 188 -37.55 -8.30 -1.41
C LEU A 188 -37.88 -6.82 -1.67
N ARG A 189 -38.97 -6.56 -2.42
CA ARG A 189 -39.45 -5.20 -2.73
C ARG A 189 -39.85 -4.44 -1.46
N SER A 190 -40.59 -5.09 -0.55
CA SER A 190 -40.92 -4.53 0.75
C SER A 190 -39.67 -4.16 1.55
N ASN A 191 -38.66 -5.05 1.61
CA ASN A 191 -37.41 -4.76 2.32
C ASN A 191 -36.66 -3.56 1.71
N ARG A 192 -36.60 -3.45 0.38
CA ARG A 192 -36.00 -2.29 -0.32
C ARG A 192 -36.75 -0.99 0.00
N SER A 193 -38.09 -1.01 -0.04
CA SER A 193 -38.92 0.16 0.24
C SER A 193 -38.75 0.73 1.66
N ARG A 194 -38.35 -0.10 2.63
CA ARG A 194 -38.12 0.33 4.02
C ARG A 194 -36.80 1.07 4.23
N LEU A 195 -35.84 0.97 3.29
CA LEU A 195 -34.54 1.61 3.41
C LEU A 195 -34.68 3.14 3.36
N PRO A 196 -33.93 3.92 4.15
CA PRO A 196 -34.06 5.38 4.21
C PRO A 196 -33.89 6.09 2.86
N ILE A 197 -33.03 5.56 1.98
CA ILE A 197 -32.80 6.15 0.65
C ILE A 197 -34.05 6.15 -0.23
N SER A 198 -34.99 5.23 -0.01
CA SER A 198 -36.22 5.12 -0.79
C SER A 198 -37.10 6.37 -0.67
N ASP A 199 -37.15 6.98 0.52
CA ASP A 199 -37.90 8.21 0.80
C ASP A 199 -37.31 9.43 0.06
N TYR A 200 -36.05 9.34 -0.38
CA TYR A 200 -35.30 10.41 -1.04
C TYR A 200 -35.04 10.14 -2.53
N THR A 201 -35.68 9.11 -3.09
CA THR A 201 -35.48 8.67 -4.49
C THR A 201 -35.62 9.82 -5.49
N LYS A 202 -36.72 10.57 -5.42
CA LYS A 202 -37.00 11.66 -6.37
C LYS A 202 -35.97 12.81 -6.28
N PRO A 203 -35.70 13.41 -5.10
CA PRO A 203 -34.64 14.42 -4.95
C PRO A 203 -33.27 13.97 -5.47
N ILE A 204 -32.90 12.70 -5.24
CA ILE A 204 -31.61 12.16 -5.70
C ILE A 204 -31.57 12.06 -7.24
N LEU A 205 -32.60 11.47 -7.84
CA LEU A 205 -32.65 11.26 -9.29
C LEU A 205 -32.76 12.58 -10.06
N ASP A 206 -33.49 13.56 -9.53
CA ASP A 206 -33.62 14.90 -10.12
C ASP A 206 -32.27 15.65 -10.08
N ALA A 207 -31.53 15.53 -8.96
CA ALA A 207 -30.20 16.11 -8.83
C ALA A 207 -29.19 15.47 -9.81
N ILE A 208 -29.17 14.15 -9.95
CA ILE A 208 -28.27 13.45 -10.87
C ILE A 208 -28.57 13.79 -12.33
N GLU A 209 -29.86 13.85 -12.71
CA GLU A 209 -30.26 14.17 -14.08
C GLU A 209 -29.87 15.60 -14.47
N SER A 210 -30.02 16.56 -13.55
CA SER A 210 -29.79 17.98 -13.81
C SER A 210 -28.31 18.39 -13.76
N ASN A 211 -27.43 17.60 -13.16
CA ASN A 211 -26.06 18.02 -12.86
C ASN A 211 -25.02 17.03 -13.41
N PRO A 212 -23.82 17.49 -13.83
CA PRO A 212 -22.75 16.59 -14.27
C PRO A 212 -22.11 15.83 -13.11
N VAL A 213 -22.06 16.44 -11.92
CA VAL A 213 -21.50 15.86 -10.70
C VAL A 213 -22.50 16.03 -9.57
N THR A 214 -22.76 14.97 -8.79
CA THR A 214 -23.62 15.01 -7.60
C THR A 214 -22.97 14.29 -6.44
N VAL A 215 -23.01 14.88 -5.24
CA VAL A 215 -22.58 14.21 -4.01
C VAL A 215 -23.81 13.71 -3.26
N VAL A 216 -23.85 12.42 -2.96
CA VAL A 216 -24.90 11.79 -2.15
C VAL A 216 -24.32 11.38 -0.81
N VAL A 217 -24.83 12.01 0.24
CA VAL A 217 -24.45 11.72 1.62
C VAL A 217 -25.55 10.94 2.29
N GLY A 218 -25.19 9.88 3.00
CA GLY A 218 -26.15 9.21 3.87
C GLY A 218 -25.46 8.28 4.84
N SER A 219 -26.06 8.02 6.00
CA SER A 219 -25.43 7.19 7.04
C SER A 219 -25.09 5.79 6.53
N THR A 220 -24.25 5.05 7.28
CA THR A 220 -24.09 3.61 7.01
C THR A 220 -25.46 2.91 7.15
N GLY A 221 -25.73 1.94 6.29
CA GLY A 221 -27.00 1.21 6.30
C GLY A 221 -28.18 1.92 5.64
N CYS A 222 -28.05 3.17 5.16
CA CYS A 222 -29.18 3.87 4.54
C CYS A 222 -29.54 3.38 3.12
N GLY A 223 -28.70 2.51 2.53
CA GLY A 223 -28.95 1.87 1.23
C GLY A 223 -28.22 2.47 0.03
N LYS A 224 -27.26 3.40 0.19
CA LYS A 224 -26.55 4.06 -0.93
C LYS A 224 -25.97 3.08 -1.95
N THR A 225 -25.08 2.21 -1.48
CA THR A 225 -24.27 1.30 -2.30
C THR A 225 -25.11 0.27 -3.08
N THR A 226 -26.21 -0.21 -2.48
CA THR A 226 -27.08 -1.21 -3.11
C THR A 226 -28.20 -0.56 -3.92
N GLN A 227 -28.85 0.49 -3.41
CA GLN A 227 -30.06 1.04 -4.04
C GLN A 227 -29.76 2.11 -5.09
N LEU A 228 -28.79 3.01 -4.89
CA LEU A 228 -28.63 4.15 -5.80
C LEU A 228 -28.38 3.74 -7.26
N PRO A 229 -27.48 2.78 -7.56
CA PRO A 229 -27.31 2.29 -8.92
C PRO A 229 -28.59 1.66 -9.49
N GLN A 230 -29.33 0.92 -8.66
CA GLN A 230 -30.61 0.32 -9.07
C GLN A 230 -31.67 1.39 -9.38
N LEU A 231 -31.76 2.47 -8.58
CA LEU A 231 -32.73 3.55 -8.78
C LEU A 231 -32.47 4.29 -10.10
N ILE A 232 -31.20 4.55 -10.43
CA ILE A 232 -30.81 5.15 -11.71
C ILE A 232 -31.20 4.21 -12.86
N PHE A 233 -30.84 2.93 -12.74
CA PHE A 233 -31.09 1.95 -13.79
C PHE A 233 -32.60 1.70 -14.02
N GLU A 234 -33.37 1.56 -12.94
CA GLU A 234 -34.83 1.38 -12.99
C GLU A 234 -35.53 2.61 -13.60
N LYS A 235 -35.08 3.83 -13.30
CA LYS A 235 -35.60 5.06 -13.95
C LYS A 235 -35.46 4.99 -15.48
N GLU A 236 -34.30 4.56 -15.98
CA GLU A 236 -34.06 4.46 -17.42
C GLU A 236 -34.79 3.27 -18.06
N ILE A 237 -34.96 2.15 -17.33
CA ILE A 237 -35.83 1.05 -17.78
C ILE A 237 -37.27 1.53 -17.94
N ILE A 238 -37.82 2.27 -16.97
CA ILE A 238 -39.19 2.80 -17.02
C ILE A 238 -39.38 3.77 -18.20
N LYS A 239 -38.33 4.49 -18.59
CA LYS A 239 -38.31 5.36 -19.79
C LYS A 239 -38.14 4.59 -21.11
N HIS A 240 -38.11 3.26 -21.11
CA HIS A 240 -37.77 2.43 -22.27
C HIS A 240 -36.37 2.73 -22.84
N GLN A 241 -35.43 3.11 -21.97
CA GLN A 241 -34.02 3.41 -22.30
C GLN A 241 -33.04 2.51 -21.53
N GLY A 242 -33.52 1.41 -20.95
CA GLY A 242 -32.75 0.53 -20.07
C GLY A 242 -31.43 0.04 -20.70
N ALA A 243 -31.44 -0.37 -21.97
CA ALA A 243 -30.24 -0.88 -22.63
C ALA A 243 -29.18 0.20 -22.87
N ARG A 244 -29.58 1.48 -22.84
CA ARG A 244 -28.66 2.62 -22.99
C ARG A 244 -28.05 3.07 -21.67
N CYS A 245 -28.43 2.48 -20.54
CA CYS A 245 -27.93 2.83 -19.22
C CYS A 245 -26.86 1.84 -18.74
N ASN A 246 -25.58 2.22 -18.85
CA ASN A 246 -24.48 1.47 -18.24
C ASN A 246 -23.86 2.25 -17.08
N ILE A 247 -23.80 1.61 -15.92
CA ILE A 247 -23.37 2.17 -14.65
C ILE A 247 -22.12 1.44 -14.16
N ILE A 248 -21.06 2.18 -13.87
CA ILE A 248 -19.86 1.65 -13.20
C ILE A 248 -19.86 2.13 -11.76
N VAL A 249 -19.72 1.21 -10.81
CA VAL A 249 -19.66 1.52 -9.37
C VAL A 249 -18.32 1.07 -8.81
N THR A 250 -17.48 2.01 -8.40
CA THR A 250 -16.18 1.70 -7.81
C THR A 250 -16.31 1.49 -6.30
N GLN A 251 -15.63 0.45 -5.79
CA GLN A 251 -15.53 0.12 -4.38
C GLN A 251 -14.06 0.09 -3.94
N PRO A 252 -13.73 0.52 -2.71
CA PRO A 252 -12.34 0.49 -2.23
C PRO A 252 -11.82 -0.93 -2.00
N ARG A 253 -12.70 -1.92 -1.74
CA ARG A 253 -12.31 -3.28 -1.37
C ARG A 253 -12.94 -4.34 -2.28
N ARG A 254 -12.16 -5.40 -2.57
CA ARG A 254 -12.60 -6.55 -3.39
C ARG A 254 -13.87 -7.22 -2.83
N ILE A 255 -13.88 -7.51 -1.53
CA ILE A 255 -15.01 -8.16 -0.88
C ILE A 255 -16.28 -7.31 -0.94
N ALA A 256 -16.15 -5.98 -0.89
CA ALA A 256 -17.29 -5.07 -1.02
C ALA A 256 -17.87 -5.13 -2.43
N ALA A 257 -17.04 -5.04 -3.47
CA ALA A 257 -17.50 -5.16 -4.86
C ALA A 257 -18.23 -6.48 -5.13
N ILE A 258 -17.66 -7.62 -4.69
CA ILE A 258 -18.27 -8.94 -4.90
C ILE A 258 -19.59 -9.06 -4.14
N SER A 259 -19.58 -8.81 -2.82
CA SER A 259 -20.75 -9.02 -1.97
C SER A 259 -21.91 -8.07 -2.32
N VAL A 260 -21.61 -6.81 -2.69
CA VAL A 260 -22.62 -5.86 -3.13
C VAL A 260 -23.20 -6.29 -4.47
N ALA A 261 -22.39 -6.69 -5.44
CA ALA A 261 -22.91 -7.17 -6.72
C ALA A 261 -23.81 -8.40 -6.55
N GLN A 262 -23.38 -9.38 -5.73
CA GLN A 262 -24.19 -10.56 -5.39
C GLN A 262 -25.52 -10.15 -4.73
N ARG A 263 -25.46 -9.21 -3.80
CA ARG A 263 -26.65 -8.70 -3.09
C ARG A 263 -27.61 -8.00 -4.05
N VAL A 264 -27.10 -7.17 -4.95
CA VAL A 264 -27.92 -6.41 -5.92
C VAL A 264 -28.54 -7.34 -6.96
N ALA A 265 -27.79 -8.33 -7.47
CA ALA A 265 -28.35 -9.36 -8.33
C ALA A 265 -29.48 -10.14 -7.62
N TYR A 266 -29.27 -10.51 -6.35
CA TYR A 266 -30.30 -11.15 -5.53
C TYR A 266 -31.55 -10.27 -5.32
N GLU A 267 -31.38 -8.97 -5.04
CA GLU A 267 -32.49 -8.03 -4.88
C GLU A 267 -33.31 -7.82 -6.15
N ARG A 268 -32.68 -7.98 -7.32
CA ARG A 268 -33.30 -7.94 -8.65
C ARG A 268 -33.87 -9.29 -9.09
N SER A 269 -33.79 -10.32 -8.24
CA SER A 269 -34.22 -11.69 -8.56
C SER A 269 -33.52 -12.28 -9.80
N GLU A 270 -32.25 -11.96 -9.99
CA GLU A 270 -31.43 -12.42 -11.11
C GLU A 270 -30.14 -13.12 -10.62
N ARG A 271 -29.46 -13.83 -11.54
CA ARG A 271 -28.10 -14.31 -11.32
C ARG A 271 -27.10 -13.24 -11.77
N LEU A 272 -25.92 -13.22 -11.15
CA LEU A 272 -24.80 -12.43 -11.63
C LEU A 272 -24.49 -12.74 -13.10
N GLY A 273 -24.05 -11.73 -13.85
CA GLY A 273 -23.74 -11.81 -15.27
C GLY A 273 -24.90 -11.46 -16.20
N LEU A 274 -26.10 -11.19 -15.65
CA LEU A 274 -27.21 -10.60 -16.37
C LEU A 274 -27.11 -9.07 -16.32
N SER A 275 -28.01 -8.34 -15.65
CA SER A 275 -27.88 -6.88 -15.56
C SER A 275 -26.83 -6.42 -14.55
N VAL A 276 -26.43 -7.28 -13.61
CA VAL A 276 -25.44 -6.96 -12.56
C VAL A 276 -24.24 -7.88 -12.63
N GLY A 277 -23.05 -7.30 -12.50
CA GLY A 277 -21.80 -8.03 -12.46
C GLY A 277 -20.75 -7.35 -11.60
N TYR A 278 -19.59 -7.99 -11.47
CA TYR A 278 -18.43 -7.38 -10.82
C TYR A 278 -17.13 -7.71 -11.53
N GLN A 279 -16.15 -6.83 -11.35
CA GLN A 279 -14.77 -7.03 -11.79
C GLN A 279 -13.79 -6.61 -10.70
N VAL A 280 -13.09 -7.59 -10.13
CA VAL A 280 -12.02 -7.36 -9.16
C VAL A 280 -10.76 -8.05 -9.64
N ARG A 281 -9.62 -7.79 -8.97
CA ARG A 281 -8.39 -8.53 -9.29
C ARG A 281 -8.61 -10.03 -9.11
N PHE A 282 -8.22 -10.83 -10.11
CA PHE A 282 -8.32 -12.30 -10.18
C PHE A 282 -9.71 -12.90 -10.34
N GLU A 283 -10.78 -12.10 -10.32
CA GLU A 283 -12.14 -12.63 -10.31
C GLU A 283 -13.10 -11.64 -10.96
N SER A 284 -13.88 -12.12 -11.92
CA SER A 284 -14.86 -11.29 -12.62
C SER A 284 -16.05 -12.11 -13.09
N VAL A 285 -17.24 -11.52 -12.96
CA VAL A 285 -18.45 -11.96 -13.64
C VAL A 285 -19.01 -10.71 -14.33
N MET A 286 -18.73 -10.56 -15.62
CA MET A 286 -19.14 -9.38 -16.38
C MET A 286 -20.65 -9.41 -16.61
N PRO A 287 -21.36 -8.26 -16.47
CA PRO A 287 -22.76 -8.17 -16.84
C PRO A 287 -22.93 -8.11 -18.36
N ALA A 288 -24.17 -8.05 -18.82
CA ALA A 288 -24.53 -7.76 -20.20
C ALA A 288 -23.86 -6.47 -20.71
N SER A 289 -23.53 -6.44 -22.01
CA SER A 289 -22.84 -5.32 -22.66
C SER A 289 -23.67 -4.04 -22.79
N ALA A 290 -25.00 -4.16 -22.68
CA ALA A 290 -25.94 -3.05 -22.75
C ALA A 290 -26.95 -3.17 -21.61
N GLY A 291 -27.20 -2.06 -20.90
CA GLY A 291 -28.12 -2.01 -19.78
C GLY A 291 -27.60 -2.76 -18.56
N SER A 292 -26.52 -2.26 -17.94
CA SER A 292 -25.86 -2.98 -16.86
C SER A 292 -25.29 -2.13 -15.72
N ILE A 293 -25.08 -2.81 -14.59
CA ILE A 293 -24.41 -2.30 -13.40
C ILE A 293 -23.16 -3.15 -13.16
N LEU A 294 -21.98 -2.54 -13.28
CA LEU A 294 -20.70 -3.19 -13.01
C LEU A 294 -20.10 -2.64 -11.71
N TYR A 295 -19.98 -3.50 -10.70
CA TYR A 295 -19.22 -3.19 -9.49
C TYR A 295 -17.75 -3.56 -9.65
N CYS A 296 -16.82 -2.64 -9.43
CA CYS A 296 -15.40 -2.96 -9.56
C CYS A 296 -14.57 -2.29 -8.47
N THR A 297 -13.36 -2.81 -8.24
CA THR A 297 -12.41 -2.06 -7.39
C THR A 297 -11.84 -0.86 -8.13
N THR A 298 -11.58 0.24 -7.43
CA THR A 298 -11.01 1.47 -8.01
C THR A 298 -9.76 1.22 -8.87
N GLY A 299 -8.81 0.42 -8.38
CA GLY A 299 -7.59 0.09 -9.13
C GLY A 299 -7.83 -0.74 -10.40
N VAL A 300 -8.88 -1.56 -10.45
CA VAL A 300 -9.27 -2.28 -11.69
C VAL A 300 -9.87 -1.31 -12.70
N PHE A 301 -10.66 -0.35 -12.24
CA PHE A 301 -11.23 0.66 -13.12
C PHE A 301 -10.16 1.57 -13.72
N LEU A 302 -9.19 2.02 -12.92
CA LEU A 302 -8.02 2.78 -13.41
C LEU A 302 -7.25 2.01 -14.48
N ARG A 303 -6.98 0.71 -14.28
CA ARG A 303 -6.32 -0.09 -15.32
C ARG A 303 -7.15 -0.25 -16.58
N ARG A 304 -8.47 -0.42 -16.44
CA ARG A 304 -9.36 -0.47 -17.59
C ARG A 304 -9.27 0.81 -18.41
N MET A 305 -9.13 1.99 -17.77
CA MET A 305 -8.88 3.26 -18.47
C MET A 305 -7.56 3.30 -19.26
N HIS A 306 -6.58 2.45 -18.94
CA HIS A 306 -5.33 2.33 -19.72
C HIS A 306 -5.50 1.41 -20.94
N GLU A 307 -6.46 0.49 -20.92
CA GLU A 307 -6.64 -0.54 -21.95
C GLU A 307 -7.52 0.03 -23.08
N GLU A 308 -6.95 0.83 -23.98
CA GLU A 308 -7.63 1.15 -25.26
C GLU A 308 -7.75 -0.11 -26.12
N GLU A 309 -8.95 -0.71 -26.16
CA GLU A 309 -9.24 -1.77 -27.13
C GLU A 309 -9.62 -1.14 -28.48
N ASN A 310 -8.76 -1.32 -29.49
CA ASN A 310 -9.08 -1.06 -30.90
C ASN A 310 -9.52 0.38 -31.22
N GLY A 311 -8.95 1.37 -30.55
CA GLY A 311 -9.23 2.80 -30.80
C GLY A 311 -10.63 3.25 -30.34
N LYS A 312 -11.29 2.47 -29.48
CA LYS A 312 -12.54 2.88 -28.81
C LYS A 312 -12.25 3.48 -27.44
N ASP A 313 -12.89 4.62 -27.16
CA ASP A 313 -12.91 5.23 -25.84
C ASP A 313 -13.39 4.18 -24.81
N VAL A 314 -12.60 3.90 -23.77
CA VAL A 314 -12.92 2.93 -22.71
C VAL A 314 -14.25 3.26 -22.00
N LEU A 315 -14.61 4.54 -22.01
CA LEU A 315 -15.86 5.04 -21.45
C LEU A 315 -16.98 5.14 -22.49
N GLU A 316 -16.77 4.64 -23.71
CA GLU A 316 -17.81 4.52 -24.73
C GLU A 316 -18.97 3.66 -24.19
N GLY A 317 -20.18 4.21 -24.26
CA GLY A 317 -21.38 3.57 -23.71
C GLY A 317 -21.55 3.68 -22.19
N VAL A 318 -20.56 4.18 -21.43
CA VAL A 318 -20.71 4.46 -19.99
C VAL A 318 -21.52 5.73 -19.80
N THR A 319 -22.59 5.64 -19.01
CA THR A 319 -23.50 6.78 -18.76
C THR A 319 -23.31 7.38 -17.37
N HIS A 320 -23.06 6.52 -16.38
CA HIS A 320 -22.94 6.89 -14.98
C HIS A 320 -21.71 6.24 -14.36
N ILE A 321 -20.95 7.03 -13.61
CA ILE A 321 -19.84 6.55 -12.79
C ILE A 321 -20.15 6.91 -11.34
N VAL A 322 -20.21 5.91 -10.48
CA VAL A 322 -20.45 6.06 -9.05
C VAL A 322 -19.15 5.73 -8.32
N VAL A 323 -18.57 6.72 -7.65
CA VAL A 323 -17.43 6.52 -6.76
C VAL A 323 -17.95 6.38 -5.33
N ASP A 324 -17.98 5.15 -4.82
CA ASP A 324 -18.47 4.87 -3.48
C ASP A 324 -17.39 5.02 -2.41
N GLU A 325 -17.82 5.29 -1.18
CA GLU A 325 -16.98 5.44 0.00
C GLU A 325 -15.82 6.43 -0.16
N VAL A 326 -16.06 7.56 -0.86
CA VAL A 326 -15.02 8.60 -1.10
C VAL A 326 -14.40 9.15 0.19
N HIS A 327 -15.11 9.01 1.30
CA HIS A 327 -14.65 9.41 2.62
C HIS A 327 -13.47 8.58 3.17
N GLU A 328 -13.17 7.40 2.59
CA GLU A 328 -12.00 6.62 2.99
C GLU A 328 -10.67 7.26 2.52
N ARG A 329 -10.72 8.18 1.54
CA ARG A 329 -9.55 8.92 1.01
C ARG A 329 -8.38 7.99 0.62
N ASP A 330 -8.75 6.88 -0.02
CA ASP A 330 -7.84 5.90 -0.63
C ASP A 330 -7.04 6.53 -1.77
N MET A 331 -5.78 6.12 -1.92
CA MET A 331 -4.85 6.68 -2.89
C MET A 331 -5.37 6.60 -4.34
N ASN A 332 -5.94 5.45 -4.71
CA ASN A 332 -6.49 5.24 -6.05
C ASN A 332 -7.79 6.00 -6.25
N ALA A 333 -8.61 6.17 -5.21
CA ALA A 333 -9.87 6.90 -5.30
C ALA A 333 -9.63 8.39 -5.54
N ASP A 334 -8.75 9.01 -4.76
CA ASP A 334 -8.37 10.41 -4.95
C ASP A 334 -7.74 10.63 -6.34
N PHE A 335 -6.90 9.69 -6.79
CA PHE A 335 -6.32 9.74 -8.15
C PHE A 335 -7.39 9.59 -9.25
N LEU A 336 -8.32 8.63 -9.12
CA LEU A 336 -9.45 8.47 -10.03
C LEU A 336 -10.27 9.75 -10.15
N LEU A 337 -10.48 10.49 -9.05
CA LEU A 337 -11.21 11.75 -9.08
C LEU A 337 -10.48 12.86 -9.86
N VAL A 338 -9.14 12.86 -9.88
CA VAL A 338 -8.35 13.75 -10.76
C VAL A 338 -8.62 13.41 -12.22
N ILE A 339 -8.52 12.13 -12.57
CA ILE A 339 -8.72 11.66 -13.95
C ILE A 339 -10.15 11.92 -14.43
N LEU A 340 -11.16 11.56 -13.64
CA LEU A 340 -12.56 11.80 -13.98
C LEU A 340 -12.86 13.29 -14.14
N LYS A 341 -12.32 14.16 -13.28
CA LYS A 341 -12.48 15.61 -13.41
C LYS A 341 -11.97 16.12 -14.75
N ARG A 342 -10.80 15.65 -15.18
CA ARG A 342 -10.21 16.00 -16.49
C ARG A 342 -11.06 15.48 -17.65
N ILE A 343 -11.46 14.20 -17.62
CA ILE A 343 -12.31 13.59 -18.64
C ILE A 343 -13.63 14.36 -18.78
N LEU A 344 -14.27 14.74 -17.67
CA LEU A 344 -15.52 15.51 -17.71
C LEU A 344 -15.33 16.88 -18.37
N HIS A 345 -14.23 17.58 -18.09
CA HIS A 345 -13.89 18.86 -18.74
C HIS A 345 -13.62 18.68 -20.24
N GLU A 346 -12.88 17.64 -20.61
CA GLU A 346 -12.57 17.34 -22.01
C GLU A 346 -13.82 16.98 -22.81
N ARG A 347 -14.68 16.09 -22.28
CA ARG A 347 -15.96 15.76 -22.93
C ARG A 347 -16.84 16.98 -23.11
N ARG A 348 -16.89 17.87 -22.11
CA ARG A 348 -17.62 19.14 -22.20
C ARG A 348 -17.06 20.05 -23.29
N ARG A 349 -15.73 20.19 -23.38
CA ARG A 349 -15.04 21.00 -24.40
C ARG A 349 -15.27 20.45 -25.81
N ASN A 350 -15.23 19.13 -25.96
CA ASN A 350 -15.38 18.41 -27.24
C ASN A 350 -16.85 18.11 -27.59
N LYS A 351 -17.82 18.56 -26.78
CA LYS A 351 -19.27 18.31 -26.96
C LYS A 351 -19.62 16.82 -27.08
N LEU A 352 -18.88 15.96 -26.40
CA LEU A 352 -19.17 14.53 -26.32
C LEU A 352 -20.34 14.25 -25.36
N PRO A 353 -21.03 13.10 -25.48
CA PRO A 353 -22.11 12.73 -24.56
C PRO A 353 -21.66 12.82 -23.09
N PRO A 354 -22.43 13.49 -22.22
CA PRO A 354 -22.04 13.73 -20.85
C PRO A 354 -22.10 12.44 -20.02
N ILE A 355 -21.08 12.25 -19.18
CA ILE A 355 -21.09 11.19 -18.17
C ILE A 355 -21.50 11.82 -16.84
N LYS A 356 -22.42 11.15 -16.12
CA LYS A 356 -22.86 11.57 -14.80
C LYS A 356 -21.94 10.99 -13.73
N LEU A 357 -21.29 11.84 -12.95
CA LEU A 357 -20.43 11.43 -11.84
C LEU A 357 -21.19 11.56 -10.51
N ILE A 358 -21.24 10.47 -9.75
CA ILE A 358 -21.89 10.43 -8.44
C ILE A 358 -20.86 10.04 -7.39
N LEU A 359 -20.71 10.88 -6.36
CA LEU A 359 -19.82 10.62 -5.23
C LEU A 359 -20.66 10.22 -4.02
N MET A 360 -20.45 9.02 -3.49
CA MET A 360 -21.18 8.56 -2.30
C MET A 360 -20.31 8.59 -1.06
N SER A 361 -20.84 9.17 0.02
CA SER A 361 -20.15 9.28 1.31
C SER A 361 -21.04 8.89 2.47
N ALA A 362 -20.45 8.24 3.49
CA ALA A 362 -21.10 7.96 4.76
C ALA A 362 -21.06 9.16 5.74
N THR A 363 -20.23 10.17 5.48
CA THR A 363 -19.93 11.27 6.40
C THR A 363 -20.60 12.59 5.95
N ILE A 364 -20.99 13.43 6.92
CA ILE A 364 -21.76 14.67 6.70
C ILE A 364 -20.92 15.77 6.04
N ASP A 365 -19.61 15.74 6.18
CA ASP A 365 -18.71 16.79 5.72
C ASP A 365 -18.14 16.47 4.33
N THR A 366 -18.94 16.80 3.32
CA THR A 366 -18.58 16.66 1.92
C THR A 366 -18.19 17.98 1.27
N GLY A 367 -17.95 19.02 2.08
CA GLY A 367 -17.60 20.36 1.59
C GLY A 367 -16.40 20.31 0.64
N ILE A 368 -15.38 19.53 1.01
CA ILE A 368 -14.16 19.35 0.20
C ILE A 368 -14.46 18.79 -1.20
N PHE A 369 -15.39 17.83 -1.33
CA PHE A 369 -15.73 17.23 -2.63
C PHE A 369 -16.61 18.17 -3.44
N ALA A 370 -17.54 18.86 -2.77
CA ALA A 370 -18.42 19.82 -3.41
C ALA A 370 -17.67 21.03 -3.96
N GLU A 371 -16.68 21.53 -3.22
CA GLU A 371 -15.77 22.61 -3.64
C GLU A 371 -14.79 22.14 -4.72
N TYR A 372 -14.26 20.90 -4.60
CA TYR A 372 -13.33 20.36 -5.57
C TYR A 372 -13.93 20.26 -6.99
N PHE A 373 -15.21 19.89 -7.13
CA PHE A 373 -15.94 19.91 -8.40
C PHE A 373 -16.75 21.20 -8.62
N GLY A 374 -16.47 22.24 -7.83
CA GLY A 374 -17.22 23.49 -7.83
C GLY A 374 -17.12 24.28 -9.14
N ASP A 375 -16.04 24.10 -9.89
CA ASP A 375 -15.77 24.72 -11.19
C ASP A 375 -16.77 24.31 -12.30
N PHE A 376 -17.53 23.22 -12.10
CA PHE A 376 -18.63 22.86 -13.00
C PHE A 376 -19.90 23.69 -12.77
N PHE A 377 -19.97 24.47 -11.68
CA PHE A 377 -21.19 25.14 -11.21
C PHE A 377 -20.96 26.64 -10.99
N SER A 378 -21.97 27.46 -11.31
CA SER A 378 -21.87 28.93 -11.19
C SER A 378 -21.73 29.41 -9.74
N ASN A 379 -22.28 28.67 -8.77
CA ASN A 379 -22.17 28.94 -7.34
C ASN A 379 -20.87 28.40 -6.71
N GLY A 380 -19.97 27.81 -7.52
CA GLY A 380 -18.70 27.25 -7.07
C GLY A 380 -18.81 25.99 -6.21
N ARG A 381 -19.97 25.32 -6.16
CA ARG A 381 -20.15 24.07 -5.38
C ARG A 381 -21.10 23.10 -6.06
N CYS A 382 -20.74 21.82 -6.13
CA CYS A 382 -21.64 20.79 -6.64
C CYS A 382 -22.83 20.52 -5.69
N PRO A 383 -23.97 20.04 -6.20
CA PRO A 383 -25.12 19.69 -5.36
C PRO A 383 -24.79 18.55 -4.41
N VAL A 384 -25.26 18.69 -3.15
CA VAL A 384 -25.14 17.68 -2.11
C VAL A 384 -26.54 17.25 -1.66
N VAL A 385 -26.90 16.00 -1.93
CA VAL A 385 -28.17 15.41 -1.48
C VAL A 385 -27.91 14.61 -0.19
N ARG A 386 -28.65 14.93 0.88
CA ARG A 386 -28.49 14.29 2.19
C ARG A 386 -29.65 13.34 2.46
N VAL A 387 -29.31 12.07 2.68
CA VAL A 387 -30.22 11.00 3.09
C VAL A 387 -30.02 10.75 4.59
N PRO A 388 -30.97 11.13 5.46
CA PRO A 388 -30.88 10.83 6.88
C PRO A 388 -30.88 9.32 7.13
N GLY A 389 -30.17 8.90 8.16
CA GLY A 389 -30.15 7.50 8.60
C GLY A 389 -31.35 7.14 9.47
N LYS A 390 -31.83 5.90 9.36
CA LYS A 390 -32.65 5.24 10.39
C LYS A 390 -31.72 4.52 11.38
N THR A 391 -30.83 5.25 12.04
CA THR A 391 -30.03 4.69 13.14
C THR A 391 -30.72 4.98 14.45
N TYR A 392 -30.83 3.97 15.30
CA TYR A 392 -31.27 4.14 16.68
C TYR A 392 -30.24 5.01 17.44
N PRO A 393 -30.66 5.75 18.47
CA PRO A 393 -29.74 6.53 19.28
C PRO A 393 -28.64 5.63 19.86
N VAL A 394 -27.41 6.14 19.87
CA VAL A 394 -26.25 5.48 20.48
C VAL A 394 -25.78 6.35 21.63
N GLN A 395 -25.91 5.84 22.85
CA GLN A 395 -25.41 6.52 24.03
C GLN A 395 -23.88 6.42 24.05
N GLN A 396 -23.20 7.57 24.12
CA GLN A 396 -21.74 7.63 24.13
C GLN A 396 -21.22 7.84 25.55
N TYR A 397 -20.23 7.04 25.93
CA TYR A 397 -19.53 7.13 27.21
C TYR A 397 -18.03 7.33 26.95
N PHE A 398 -17.52 8.47 27.37
CA PHE A 398 -16.08 8.76 27.45
C PHE A 398 -15.52 8.21 28.75
N ILE A 399 -14.18 8.16 28.86
CA ILE A 399 -13.51 7.69 30.08
C ILE A 399 -13.98 8.44 31.33
N ASP A 400 -14.34 9.72 31.14
CA ASP A 400 -14.86 10.63 32.15
C ASP A 400 -16.21 10.18 32.72
N ASP A 401 -17.02 9.51 31.89
CA ASP A 401 -18.37 9.09 32.23
C ASP A 401 -18.36 7.71 32.89
N PHE A 402 -17.69 6.72 32.28
CA PHE A 402 -17.82 5.33 32.72
C PHE A 402 -16.84 4.93 33.81
N VAL A 403 -15.70 5.61 33.99
CA VAL A 403 -14.78 5.28 35.10
C VAL A 403 -15.39 5.62 36.45
N LEU A 404 -16.14 6.74 36.54
CA LEU A 404 -16.90 7.08 37.73
C LEU A 404 -17.97 6.02 38.01
N LYS A 405 -18.75 5.66 36.98
CA LYS A 405 -19.74 4.57 37.10
C LYS A 405 -19.13 3.25 37.56
N LEU A 406 -17.98 2.85 37.03
CA LEU A 406 -17.31 1.62 37.47
C LEU A 406 -16.93 1.71 38.96
N ARG A 407 -16.43 2.85 39.43
CA ARG A 407 -16.07 3.07 40.85
C ARG A 407 -17.28 3.09 41.78
N ASP A 408 -18.45 3.48 41.29
CA ASP A 408 -19.68 3.41 42.05
C ASP A 408 -20.18 1.96 42.23
N PHE A 409 -19.95 1.10 41.22
CA PHE A 409 -20.41 -0.29 41.21
C PHE A 409 -19.45 -1.29 41.87
N TYR A 410 -18.14 -1.06 41.81
CA TYR A 410 -17.12 -2.03 42.25
C TYR A 410 -16.11 -1.42 43.22
N LYS A 411 -15.67 -2.19 44.23
CA LYS A 411 -14.76 -1.71 45.29
C LYS A 411 -13.28 -1.99 44.97
N PRO A 412 -12.31 -1.28 45.60
CA PRO A 412 -10.87 -1.29 45.26
C PRO A 412 -10.08 -2.50 45.81
N PRO A 413 -10.45 -3.73 45.44
CA PRO A 413 -9.44 -4.53 44.76
C PRO A 413 -9.87 -4.97 43.35
N GLN A 414 -11.14 -4.78 43.00
CA GLN A 414 -11.70 -5.22 41.70
C GLN A 414 -11.39 -4.23 40.55
N LEU A 415 -11.00 -2.99 40.88
CA LEU A 415 -10.71 -1.92 39.92
C LEU A 415 -9.24 -1.44 39.94
N ASP A 416 -8.47 -1.82 40.95
CA ASP A 416 -7.13 -1.28 41.23
C ASP A 416 -6.03 -1.96 40.40
N TYR A 417 -6.14 -1.85 39.08
CA TYR A 417 -5.03 -2.13 38.19
C TYR A 417 -4.17 -0.87 38.07
N GLU A 418 -2.90 -0.97 38.47
CA GLU A 418 -1.93 0.14 38.42
C GLU A 418 -1.88 0.79 37.01
N GLU A 419 -1.95 -0.04 35.96
CA GLU A 419 -1.99 0.40 34.56
C GLU A 419 -3.24 1.22 34.22
N THR A 420 -4.41 0.81 34.73
CA THR A 420 -5.68 1.53 34.52
C THR A 420 -5.64 2.90 35.18
N SER A 421 -5.17 2.99 36.42
CA SER A 421 -5.02 4.26 37.13
C SER A 421 -4.05 5.20 36.42
N LYS A 422 -2.89 4.69 35.99
CA LYS A 422 -1.93 5.47 35.18
C LYS A 422 -2.53 5.99 33.87
N TYR A 423 -3.36 5.20 33.19
CA TYR A 423 -4.04 5.64 31.97
C TYR A 423 -5.06 6.75 32.25
N VAL A 424 -5.93 6.55 33.24
CA VAL A 424 -6.97 7.52 33.64
C VAL A 424 -6.35 8.84 34.08
N ASP A 425 -5.28 8.80 34.89
CA ASP A 425 -4.61 10.01 35.37
C ASP A 425 -3.95 10.81 34.23
N ARG A 426 -3.48 10.14 33.18
CA ARG A 426 -2.97 10.82 31.98
C ARG A 426 -4.07 11.52 31.20
N GLU A 427 -5.24 10.90 31.04
CA GLU A 427 -6.39 11.55 30.41
C GLU A 427 -6.85 12.78 31.21
N LYS A 428 -6.86 12.69 32.55
CA LYS A 428 -7.14 13.83 33.43
C LYS A 428 -6.09 14.95 33.29
N LYS A 429 -4.81 14.60 33.20
CA LYS A 429 -3.73 15.58 32.94
C LYS A 429 -3.85 16.23 31.55
N PHE A 430 -4.38 15.52 30.56
CA PHE A 430 -4.64 16.10 29.25
C PHE A 430 -5.74 17.17 29.32
N GLN A 431 -6.79 16.95 30.13
CA GLN A 431 -7.86 17.93 30.35
C GLN A 431 -7.39 19.21 31.03
N SER A 432 -6.45 19.11 31.99
CA SER A 432 -5.96 20.27 32.73
C SER A 432 -4.99 21.16 31.94
N ARG A 433 -4.53 20.72 30.76
CA ARG A 433 -3.75 21.55 29.84
C ARG A 433 -4.67 22.60 29.19
N LYS A 434 -4.69 23.82 29.75
CA LYS A 434 -5.30 25.00 29.10
C LYS A 434 -4.56 25.31 27.79
N LEU A 435 -5.01 24.71 26.68
CA LEU A 435 -4.73 25.23 25.34
C LEU A 435 -5.64 26.45 25.10
N PRO A 436 -5.14 27.54 24.50
CA PRO A 436 -5.97 28.70 24.24
C PRO A 436 -7.13 28.30 23.31
N PRO A 437 -8.37 28.73 23.60
CA PRO A 437 -9.51 28.37 22.78
C PRO A 437 -9.29 28.89 21.36
N THR A 438 -9.38 27.99 20.38
CA THR A 438 -9.57 28.35 18.98
C THR A 438 -10.86 29.16 18.87
N LYS A 439 -10.72 30.48 18.76
CA LYS A 439 -11.86 31.35 18.46
C LYS A 439 -12.42 30.92 17.10
N PHE A 440 -13.58 30.27 17.13
CA PHE A 440 -14.52 30.32 16.02
C PHE A 440 -14.81 31.80 15.75
N VAL A 441 -14.27 32.34 14.66
CA VAL A 441 -14.70 33.62 14.13
C VAL A 441 -16.06 33.37 13.47
N SER A 442 -17.13 33.45 14.26
CA SER A 442 -18.44 33.74 13.69
C SER A 442 -18.46 35.24 13.37
N SER A 443 -18.46 35.57 12.09
CA SER A 443 -18.84 36.89 11.61
C SER A 443 -20.31 37.14 12.01
N LYS A 444 -20.54 37.82 13.13
CA LYS A 444 -21.83 38.46 13.39
C LYS A 444 -21.77 39.90 12.89
N GLY A 445 -22.35 40.09 11.70
CA GLY A 445 -23.10 41.31 11.42
C GLY A 445 -24.29 41.39 12.39
N THR A 446 -24.54 42.59 12.85
CA THR A 446 -25.57 43.02 13.80
C THR A 446 -26.97 42.64 13.33
N VAL A 447 -27.80 42.11 14.24
CA VAL A 447 -29.16 42.58 14.59
C VAL A 447 -29.95 41.45 15.30
N GLN A 448 -30.21 41.71 16.60
CA GLN A 448 -31.36 41.39 17.46
C GLN A 448 -32.06 40.01 17.42
N GLY A 449 -32.12 39.38 18.61
CA GLY A 449 -33.40 38.86 19.14
C GLY A 449 -33.43 37.42 19.68
N LYS A 450 -33.54 37.32 21.02
CA LYS A 450 -34.11 36.23 21.86
C LYS A 450 -33.26 34.96 22.08
N LYS A 451 -32.62 34.80 23.25
CA LYS A 451 -33.09 34.31 24.59
C LYS A 451 -33.27 32.79 24.64
N TYR A 452 -32.44 32.11 25.43
CA TYR A 452 -32.73 31.08 26.47
C TYR A 452 -31.39 30.83 27.20
N LEU A 453 -31.15 31.50 28.35
CA LEU A 453 -31.31 31.01 29.74
C LEU A 453 -30.30 29.92 30.14
N THR A 454 -29.20 30.38 30.75
CA THR A 454 -28.29 29.64 31.64
C THR A 454 -28.94 29.48 33.02
N MET A 455 -28.65 28.37 33.70
CA MET A 455 -28.81 28.25 35.16
C MET A 455 -27.43 28.36 35.79
N ASP A 456 -27.30 29.39 36.62
CA ASP A 456 -26.19 29.66 37.53
C ASP A 456 -26.30 28.75 38.76
N ILE A 457 -25.17 28.24 39.26
CA ILE A 457 -24.95 28.03 40.69
C ILE A 457 -23.53 28.51 41.00
N ASP A 458 -23.48 29.49 41.90
CA ASP A 458 -22.32 30.19 42.44
C ASP A 458 -21.30 29.27 43.10
N SER A 459 -20.04 29.67 42.98
CA SER A 459 -18.89 29.16 43.69
C SER A 459 -18.36 30.26 44.60
N ASP A 460 -18.44 30.06 45.91
CA ASP A 460 -17.65 30.78 46.91
C ASP A 460 -16.97 29.74 47.79
N GLU A 461 -15.63 29.68 47.73
CA GLU A 461 -14.76 30.01 48.86
C GLU A 461 -13.29 29.80 48.43
N ILE A 462 -12.60 30.93 48.43
CA ILE A 462 -11.15 31.07 48.28
C ILE A 462 -10.56 30.75 49.65
N ASP A 463 -9.54 29.90 49.71
CA ASP A 463 -8.51 30.14 50.72
C ASP A 463 -7.10 29.91 50.19
N SER A 464 -6.29 30.91 50.53
CA SER A 464 -4.98 31.23 50.02
C SER A 464 -3.91 30.63 50.93
N HIS A 465 -2.97 29.88 50.37
CA HIS A 465 -1.61 29.87 50.89
C HIS A 465 -0.58 29.73 49.77
N SER A 466 0.04 30.87 49.49
CA SER A 466 1.27 31.04 48.72
C SER A 466 2.47 30.57 49.54
N SER A 467 3.36 29.80 48.92
CA SER A 467 4.78 29.82 49.27
C SER A 467 5.62 29.56 48.02
N GLU A 468 6.25 30.65 47.58
CA GLU A 468 7.65 30.75 47.15
C GLU A 468 8.07 30.05 45.85
N ILE A 469 8.29 30.94 44.87
CA ILE A 469 8.98 30.74 43.60
C ILE A 469 10.47 30.65 43.92
N ASP A 470 11.10 29.52 43.59
CA ASP A 470 12.55 29.43 43.38
C ASP A 470 12.82 29.38 41.87
N ASP A 471 13.31 30.51 41.35
CA ASP A 471 13.87 30.66 40.02
C ASP A 471 15.31 30.10 40.01
N ASN A 472 15.50 28.92 39.42
CA ASN A 472 16.71 28.55 38.68
C ASN A 472 16.60 27.13 38.12
N ASP A 473 16.20 26.99 36.85
CA ASP A 473 16.76 25.93 36.01
C ASP A 473 16.62 26.24 34.52
N THR A 474 17.60 27.00 34.03
CA THR A 474 17.92 27.21 32.62
C THR A 474 18.47 25.91 32.00
N SER A 475 17.58 24.97 31.65
CA SER A 475 17.98 23.74 30.94
C SER A 475 16.86 23.14 30.07
N SER A 476 16.12 23.94 29.30
CA SER A 476 14.94 23.46 28.53
C SER A 476 15.07 23.55 26.99
N ILE A 477 16.28 23.36 26.44
CA ILE A 477 16.47 23.06 25.00
C ILE A 477 16.63 21.53 24.76
N GLY A 478 17.08 20.77 25.76
CA GLY A 478 17.18 19.30 25.69
C GLY A 478 15.84 18.56 25.81
N GLY A 479 14.86 19.13 26.51
CA GLY A 479 13.58 18.46 26.78
C GLY A 479 12.64 18.31 25.59
N TYR A 480 12.79 19.10 24.51
CA TYR A 480 11.86 19.07 23.37
C TYR A 480 12.09 17.92 22.38
N ILE A 481 13.30 17.37 22.31
CA ILE A 481 13.59 16.19 21.47
C ILE A 481 13.16 14.90 22.18
N GLU A 482 13.28 14.84 23.51
CA GLU A 482 12.73 13.74 24.31
C GLU A 482 11.19 13.75 24.37
N ARG A 483 10.56 14.93 24.40
CA ARG A 483 9.08 15.07 24.42
C ARG A 483 8.35 14.49 23.20
N LYS A 484 8.92 14.55 22.00
CA LYS A 484 8.28 13.94 20.80
C LYS A 484 8.20 12.41 20.88
N HIS A 485 9.20 11.77 21.48
CA HIS A 485 9.21 10.32 21.66
C HIS A 485 8.34 9.86 22.84
N SER A 486 8.23 10.67 23.90
CA SER A 486 7.31 10.37 25.00
C SER A 486 5.87 10.42 24.52
N ASP A 487 5.48 11.40 23.71
CA ASP A 487 4.10 11.54 23.22
C ASP A 487 3.69 10.39 22.28
N GLU A 488 4.57 9.93 21.38
CA GLU A 488 4.28 8.76 20.51
C GLU A 488 4.17 7.44 21.30
N GLN A 489 5.01 7.23 22.33
CA GLN A 489 4.93 6.05 23.18
C GLN A 489 3.67 6.06 24.06
N ILE A 490 3.34 7.22 24.64
CA ILE A 490 2.11 7.43 25.40
C ILE A 490 0.90 7.23 24.51
N ASP A 491 0.92 7.74 23.28
CA ASP A 491 -0.16 7.57 22.31
C ASP A 491 -0.22 6.16 21.71
N ALA A 492 0.81 5.32 21.86
CA ALA A 492 0.75 3.93 21.44
C ALA A 492 0.12 2.99 22.49
N GLU A 493 -0.04 3.44 23.73
CA GLU A 493 -0.51 2.62 24.84
C GLU A 493 -2.02 2.31 24.75
N ILE A 494 -2.37 1.06 25.06
CA ILE A 494 -3.75 0.55 25.03
C ILE A 494 -4.14 0.13 26.45
N PRO A 495 -5.26 0.63 27.01
CA PRO A 495 -5.67 0.30 28.38
C PRO A 495 -6.41 -1.05 28.42
N TYR A 496 -5.69 -2.16 28.25
CA TYR A 496 -6.29 -3.51 28.16
C TYR A 496 -7.16 -3.86 29.37
N HIS A 497 -6.67 -3.56 30.59
CA HIS A 497 -7.38 -3.80 31.84
C HIS A 497 -8.68 -3.00 31.94
N LEU A 498 -8.68 -1.73 31.51
CA LEU A 498 -9.91 -0.93 31.49
C LEU A 498 -10.91 -1.48 30.46
N ILE A 499 -10.43 -1.88 29.28
CA ILE A 499 -11.26 -2.49 28.24
C ILE A 499 -11.89 -3.79 28.75
N SER A 500 -11.13 -4.67 29.42
CA SER A 500 -11.66 -5.92 29.96
C SER A 500 -12.65 -5.70 31.10
N LEU A 501 -12.44 -4.70 31.95
CA LEU A 501 -13.38 -4.29 32.98
C LEU A 501 -14.71 -3.79 32.38
N VAL A 502 -14.67 -3.00 31.31
CA VAL A 502 -15.88 -2.55 30.62
C VAL A 502 -16.63 -3.72 29.98
N ILE A 503 -15.91 -4.69 29.37
CA ILE A 503 -16.54 -5.93 28.85
C ILE A 503 -17.26 -6.68 29.98
N ALA A 504 -16.57 -6.87 31.12
CA ALA A 504 -17.13 -7.57 32.27
C ALA A 504 -18.33 -6.82 32.88
N HIS A 505 -18.27 -5.49 32.96
CA HIS A 505 -19.37 -4.66 33.42
C HIS A 505 -20.60 -4.77 32.51
N ILE A 506 -20.44 -4.72 31.19
CA ILE A 506 -21.56 -4.87 30.23
C ILE A 506 -22.19 -6.25 30.40
N VAL A 507 -21.38 -7.31 30.51
CA VAL A 507 -21.89 -8.67 30.72
C VAL A 507 -22.58 -8.83 32.07
N HIS A 508 -22.16 -8.11 33.10
CA HIS A 508 -22.77 -8.14 34.42
C HIS A 508 -24.10 -7.38 34.48
N THR A 509 -24.22 -6.27 33.74
CA THR A 509 -25.37 -5.34 33.82
C THR A 509 -26.44 -5.56 32.75
N THR A 510 -26.13 -6.32 31.70
CA THR A 510 -27.04 -6.56 30.57
C THR A 510 -27.08 -8.04 30.20
N GLU A 511 -28.19 -8.51 29.63
CA GLU A 511 -28.37 -9.93 29.28
C GLU A 511 -28.18 -10.22 27.78
N GLU A 512 -28.54 -9.29 26.89
CA GLU A 512 -28.58 -9.49 25.44
C GLU A 512 -27.72 -8.49 24.64
N GLY A 513 -27.33 -8.89 23.42
CA GLY A 513 -26.66 -8.03 22.44
C GLY A 513 -25.16 -8.29 22.36
N ALA A 514 -24.63 -8.36 21.14
CA ALA A 514 -23.21 -8.63 20.92
C ALA A 514 -22.34 -7.42 21.28
N ILE A 515 -21.12 -7.72 21.74
CA ILE A 515 -20.10 -6.74 22.10
C ILE A 515 -19.03 -6.71 21.00
N LEU A 516 -18.82 -5.54 20.38
CA LEU A 516 -17.77 -5.32 19.38
C LEU A 516 -16.66 -4.45 19.95
N VAL A 517 -15.43 -4.94 19.95
CA VAL A 517 -14.26 -4.25 20.50
C VAL A 517 -13.31 -3.84 19.38
N PHE A 518 -13.01 -2.54 19.26
CA PHE A 518 -12.03 -2.00 18.31
C PHE A 518 -10.64 -1.88 18.93
N LEU A 519 -9.69 -2.66 18.39
CA LEU A 519 -8.28 -2.68 18.76
C LEU A 519 -7.41 -2.36 17.53
N PRO A 520 -6.21 -1.80 17.70
CA PRO A 520 -5.42 -1.33 16.57
C PRO A 520 -4.73 -2.48 15.80
N GLY A 521 -4.56 -3.68 16.36
CA GLY A 521 -3.89 -4.77 15.67
C GLY A 521 -4.00 -6.15 16.36
N TRP A 522 -3.33 -7.14 15.77
CA TRP A 522 -3.37 -8.54 16.23
C TRP A 522 -2.71 -8.78 17.59
N GLU A 523 -1.58 -8.11 17.87
CA GLU A 523 -0.90 -8.23 19.17
C GLU A 523 -1.84 -7.77 20.29
N GLU A 524 -2.61 -6.71 20.04
CA GLU A 524 -3.59 -6.15 20.97
C GLU A 524 -4.81 -7.07 21.14
N ILE A 525 -5.34 -7.64 20.04
CA ILE A 525 -6.43 -8.64 20.08
C ILE A 525 -6.03 -9.84 20.95
N MET A 526 -4.82 -10.36 20.75
CA MET A 526 -4.30 -11.48 21.53
C MET A 526 -4.07 -11.15 23.00
N ALA A 527 -3.54 -9.96 23.29
CA ALA A 527 -3.34 -9.51 24.66
C ALA A 527 -4.67 -9.41 25.42
N LEU A 528 -5.68 -8.79 24.83
CA LEU A 528 -7.01 -8.69 25.44
C LEU A 528 -7.68 -10.07 25.57
N ASN A 529 -7.59 -10.93 24.55
CA ASN A 529 -8.16 -12.27 24.62
C ASN A 529 -7.57 -13.07 25.78
N ARG A 530 -6.25 -13.02 25.97
CA ARG A 530 -5.57 -13.68 27.12
C ARG A 530 -6.08 -13.14 28.44
N LEU A 531 -6.23 -11.83 28.56
CA LEU A 531 -6.74 -11.18 29.78
C LEU A 531 -8.19 -11.60 30.11
N LEU A 532 -9.01 -11.87 29.09
CA LEU A 532 -10.38 -12.37 29.28
C LEU A 532 -10.41 -13.85 29.67
N THR A 533 -9.52 -14.68 29.12
CA THR A 533 -9.58 -16.15 29.25
C THR A 533 -8.61 -16.76 30.26
N THR A 534 -7.87 -15.96 31.02
CA THR A 534 -6.85 -16.46 31.97
C THR A 534 -7.04 -15.80 33.34
N SER A 535 -6.97 -16.62 34.39
CA SER A 535 -7.07 -16.15 35.78
C SER A 535 -5.90 -15.22 36.16
N PRO A 536 -6.12 -14.11 36.90
CA PRO A 536 -7.39 -13.68 37.48
C PRO A 536 -8.34 -13.06 36.45
N TYR A 537 -9.60 -13.52 36.45
CA TYR A 537 -10.61 -13.05 35.52
C TYR A 537 -11.15 -11.66 35.89
N PRO A 538 -11.42 -10.77 34.93
CA PRO A 538 -11.96 -9.44 35.21
C PRO A 538 -13.36 -9.56 35.84
N LEU A 539 -13.52 -8.93 37.01
CA LEU A 539 -14.71 -9.05 37.88
C LEU A 539 -15.10 -10.50 38.22
N GLY A 540 -14.17 -11.45 38.16
CA GLY A 540 -14.41 -12.87 38.43
C GLY A 540 -15.21 -13.61 37.35
N ILE A 541 -15.42 -13.01 36.17
CA ILE A 541 -16.19 -13.64 35.08
C ILE A 541 -15.26 -14.45 34.19
N ASP A 542 -15.41 -15.77 34.19
CA ASP A 542 -14.66 -16.66 33.29
C ASP A 542 -15.21 -16.60 31.86
N PHE A 543 -14.54 -15.84 30.99
CA PHE A 543 -14.89 -15.75 29.56
C PHE A 543 -14.45 -16.97 28.74
N SER A 544 -13.75 -17.94 29.34
CA SER A 544 -13.42 -19.20 28.68
C SER A 544 -14.57 -20.21 28.70
N ASP A 545 -15.64 -19.95 29.46
CA ASP A 545 -16.85 -20.76 29.50
C ASP A 545 -17.63 -20.71 28.18
N GLN A 546 -17.44 -21.75 27.36
CA GLN A 546 -18.08 -21.89 26.05
C GLN A 546 -19.60 -22.12 26.12
N SER A 547 -20.16 -22.39 27.30
CA SER A 547 -21.61 -22.48 27.48
C SER A 547 -22.29 -21.10 27.56
N ARG A 548 -21.50 -20.07 27.92
CA ARG A 548 -21.97 -18.70 28.15
C ARG A 548 -21.43 -17.70 27.14
N PHE A 549 -20.21 -17.87 26.65
CA PHE A 549 -19.54 -16.87 25.80
C PHE A 549 -18.98 -17.48 24.52
N ARG A 550 -18.97 -16.68 23.45
CA ARG A 550 -18.22 -16.98 22.23
C ARG A 550 -17.43 -15.76 21.79
N ILE A 551 -16.10 -15.88 21.86
CA ILE A 551 -15.17 -14.84 21.44
C ILE A 551 -14.75 -15.09 19.99
N HIS A 552 -15.05 -14.14 19.10
CA HIS A 552 -14.60 -14.12 17.72
C HIS A 552 -13.47 -13.11 17.55
N MET A 553 -12.45 -13.48 16.79
CA MET A 553 -11.34 -12.58 16.46
C MET A 553 -11.45 -12.17 15.00
N LEU A 554 -11.40 -10.87 14.73
CA LEU A 554 -11.57 -10.34 13.38
C LEU A 554 -10.38 -9.45 12.98
N HIS A 555 -9.52 -10.00 12.13
CA HIS A 555 -8.32 -9.33 11.64
C HIS A 555 -8.09 -9.68 10.16
N SER A 556 -7.59 -8.72 9.38
CA SER A 556 -7.40 -8.88 7.93
C SER A 556 -6.43 -10.01 7.53
N SER A 557 -5.63 -10.54 8.45
CA SER A 557 -4.72 -11.68 8.21
C SER A 557 -5.37 -13.04 8.43
N LEU A 558 -6.58 -13.10 9.01
CA LEU A 558 -7.28 -14.36 9.22
C LEU A 558 -7.87 -14.87 7.89
N PRO A 559 -7.96 -16.20 7.69
CA PRO A 559 -8.65 -16.77 6.54
C PRO A 559 -10.11 -16.31 6.43
N SER A 560 -10.65 -16.22 5.22
CA SER A 560 -12.02 -15.73 4.98
C SER A 560 -13.09 -16.55 5.70
N LEU A 561 -12.90 -17.86 5.85
CA LEU A 561 -13.81 -18.74 6.60
C LEU A 561 -13.94 -18.30 8.07
N SER A 562 -12.82 -18.05 8.75
CA SER A 562 -12.83 -17.58 10.14
C SER A 562 -13.41 -16.17 10.29
N GLN A 563 -13.33 -15.34 9.24
CA GLN A 563 -14.02 -14.05 9.23
C GLN A 563 -15.53 -14.20 9.05
N GLN A 564 -15.99 -15.27 8.38
CA GLN A 564 -17.41 -15.56 8.18
C GLN A 564 -18.11 -16.08 9.44
N GLU A 565 -17.38 -16.77 10.32
CA GLU A 565 -17.91 -17.29 11.58
C GLU A 565 -18.60 -16.22 12.45
N VAL A 566 -18.22 -14.94 12.31
CA VAL A 566 -18.83 -13.84 13.07
C VAL A 566 -20.30 -13.59 12.71
N PHE A 567 -20.69 -13.97 11.49
CA PHE A 567 -22.06 -13.82 10.97
C PHE A 567 -22.93 -15.03 11.25
N GLU A 568 -22.34 -16.15 11.69
CA GLU A 568 -23.09 -17.35 12.00
C GLU A 568 -23.95 -17.15 13.26
N PRO A 569 -25.14 -17.76 13.32
CA PRO A 569 -25.95 -17.78 14.52
C PRO A 569 -25.21 -18.53 15.63
N LEU A 570 -25.37 -18.06 16.87
CA LEU A 570 -24.77 -18.74 18.02
C LEU A 570 -25.43 -20.11 18.24
N PRO A 571 -24.68 -21.15 18.66
CA PRO A 571 -25.23 -22.47 18.93
C PRO A 571 -26.35 -22.47 19.98
N ASN A 572 -26.28 -21.54 20.93
CA ASN A 572 -27.29 -21.33 21.96
C ASN A 572 -27.66 -19.83 22.01
N PRO A 573 -28.96 -19.47 21.93
CA PRO A 573 -29.42 -18.09 22.03
C PRO A 573 -29.04 -17.38 23.34
N LYS A 574 -28.79 -18.14 24.42
CA LYS A 574 -28.34 -17.59 25.72
C LYS A 574 -26.85 -17.26 25.78
N MET A 575 -26.07 -17.63 24.76
CA MET A 575 -24.65 -17.28 24.71
C MET A 575 -24.47 -15.82 24.31
N ARG A 576 -23.43 -15.19 24.84
CA ARG A 576 -23.04 -13.83 24.46
C ARG A 576 -21.90 -13.84 23.45
N LYS A 577 -22.11 -13.15 22.34
CA LYS A 577 -21.10 -12.94 21.28
C LYS A 577 -20.20 -11.76 21.65
N ILE A 578 -18.88 -11.99 21.65
CA ILE A 578 -17.86 -10.96 21.88
C ILE A 578 -16.92 -10.97 20.66
N ILE A 579 -16.71 -9.82 20.03
CA ILE A 579 -15.96 -9.70 18.78
C ILE A 579 -14.77 -8.77 19.00
N LEU A 580 -13.56 -9.29 18.89
CA LEU A 580 -12.32 -8.53 18.99
C LEU A 580 -11.81 -8.20 17.59
N ALA A 581 -11.95 -6.94 17.18
CA ALA A 581 -11.77 -6.54 15.78
C ALA A 581 -10.78 -5.38 15.61
N THR A 582 -10.20 -5.32 14.41
CA THR A 582 -9.53 -4.10 13.89
C THR A 582 -10.52 -3.20 13.16
N ASN A 583 -10.04 -2.14 12.51
CA ASN A 583 -10.83 -1.29 11.62
C ASN A 583 -11.50 -2.03 10.44
N ILE A 584 -11.26 -3.33 10.25
CA ILE A 584 -12.01 -4.17 9.30
C ILE A 584 -13.53 -4.19 9.59
N ALA A 585 -13.94 -4.02 10.85
CA ALA A 585 -15.35 -3.92 11.23
C ALA A 585 -15.93 -2.50 11.08
N GLU A 586 -15.11 -1.50 10.74
CA GLU A 586 -15.48 -0.08 10.80
C GLU A 586 -16.37 0.38 9.64
N THR A 587 -16.12 -0.09 8.41
CA THR A 587 -16.88 0.32 7.21
C THR A 587 -17.54 -0.87 6.51
N SER A 588 -16.79 -1.89 6.14
CA SER A 588 -17.21 -2.91 5.15
C SER A 588 -18.03 -4.09 5.67
N ILE A 589 -18.16 -4.28 6.99
CA ILE A 589 -18.79 -5.48 7.57
C ILE A 589 -19.98 -5.11 8.44
N THR A 590 -21.18 -5.56 8.07
CA THR A 590 -22.41 -5.32 8.83
C THR A 590 -22.77 -6.50 9.72
N ILE A 591 -22.40 -6.43 10.99
CA ILE A 591 -22.81 -7.41 12.01
C ILE A 591 -24.10 -6.88 12.65
N GLN A 592 -25.20 -7.62 12.52
CA GLN A 592 -26.53 -7.10 12.82
C GLN A 592 -26.87 -7.12 14.32
N ASP A 593 -26.29 -8.04 15.09
CA ASP A 593 -26.59 -8.27 16.51
C ASP A 593 -25.73 -7.42 17.47
N VAL A 594 -24.92 -6.48 16.97
CA VAL A 594 -24.07 -5.59 17.78
C VAL A 594 -24.91 -4.51 18.44
N VAL A 595 -24.82 -4.42 19.77
CA VAL A 595 -25.52 -3.44 20.61
C VAL A 595 -24.53 -2.62 21.44
N HIS A 596 -23.41 -3.21 21.83
CA HIS A 596 -22.37 -2.53 22.60
C HIS A 596 -21.08 -2.46 21.77
N VAL A 597 -20.51 -1.27 21.66
CA VAL A 597 -19.22 -1.05 21.00
C VAL A 597 -18.24 -0.50 22.02
N ILE A 598 -17.08 -1.13 22.12
CA ILE A 598 -15.97 -0.68 22.96
C ILE A 598 -14.82 -0.30 22.05
N ASP A 599 -14.29 0.91 22.18
CA ASP A 599 -13.30 1.44 21.26
C ASP A 599 -12.06 1.90 22.02
N SER A 600 -10.91 1.33 21.68
CA SER A 600 -9.61 1.78 22.20
C SER A 600 -9.28 3.23 21.80
N GLY A 601 -9.97 3.79 20.81
CA GLY A 601 -9.69 5.13 20.27
C GLY A 601 -8.43 5.16 19.39
N LYS A 602 -7.88 3.99 19.06
CA LYS A 602 -6.60 3.85 18.33
C LYS A 602 -6.76 3.09 17.03
N VAL A 603 -5.79 3.30 16.14
CA VAL A 603 -5.64 2.59 14.87
C VAL A 603 -4.16 2.46 14.54
N LYS A 604 -3.77 1.38 13.84
CA LYS A 604 -2.43 1.27 13.26
C LYS A 604 -2.44 1.80 11.83
N GLU A 605 -1.68 2.85 11.58
CA GLU A 605 -1.56 3.48 10.27
C GLU A 605 -0.20 3.19 9.64
N LYS A 606 -0.22 2.87 8.34
CA LYS A 606 0.97 2.79 7.51
C LYS A 606 1.39 4.22 7.14
N ARG A 607 2.63 4.58 7.45
CA ARG A 607 3.27 5.86 7.07
C ARG A 607 4.55 5.56 6.31
N TYR A 608 4.69 6.15 5.13
CA TYR A 608 5.88 6.05 4.31
C TYR A 608 6.77 7.27 4.50
N ASP A 609 8.05 7.05 4.75
CA ASP A 609 9.10 8.07 4.69
C ASP A 609 9.84 7.93 3.35
N PRO A 610 9.61 8.84 2.38
CA PRO A 610 10.23 8.77 1.05
C PRO A 610 11.75 8.87 1.11
N SER A 611 12.28 9.69 2.02
CA SER A 611 13.72 9.95 2.13
C SER A 611 14.49 8.72 2.63
N LYS A 612 13.85 7.89 3.44
CA LYS A 612 14.42 6.65 4.00
C LYS A 612 13.91 5.39 3.31
N ARG A 613 12.97 5.51 2.36
CA ARG A 613 12.18 4.40 1.79
C ARG A 613 11.70 3.42 2.88
N MET A 614 11.18 3.98 3.97
CA MET A 614 10.82 3.22 5.16
C MET A 614 9.32 3.26 5.40
N THR A 615 8.73 2.09 5.60
CA THR A 615 7.34 1.98 6.04
C THR A 615 7.31 1.86 7.55
N ASN A 616 6.69 2.81 8.22
CA ASN A 616 6.40 2.74 9.64
C ASN A 616 4.94 2.33 9.84
N LEU A 617 4.71 1.38 10.76
CA LEU A 617 3.37 1.10 11.25
C LEU A 617 3.25 1.75 12.62
N VAL A 618 2.51 2.86 12.68
CA VAL A 618 2.41 3.69 13.89
C VAL A 618 1.01 3.53 14.46
N THR A 619 0.93 3.28 15.77
CA THR A 619 -0.35 3.34 16.49
C THR A 619 -0.66 4.81 16.75
N THR A 620 -1.77 5.31 16.23
CA THR A 620 -2.20 6.71 16.35
C THR A 620 -3.62 6.77 16.89
N TRP A 621 -4.03 7.96 17.34
CA TRP A 621 -5.43 8.24 17.64
C TRP A 621 -6.27 8.19 16.36
N ILE A 622 -7.51 7.74 16.50
CA ILE A 622 -8.49 7.76 15.41
C ILE A 622 -8.98 9.19 15.15
N SER A 623 -9.55 9.45 13.98
CA SER A 623 -10.24 10.73 13.72
C SER A 623 -11.63 10.78 14.36
N GLN A 624 -12.22 11.97 14.49
CA GLN A 624 -13.62 12.12 14.90
C GLN A 624 -14.56 11.36 13.97
N SER A 625 -14.28 11.36 12.66
CA SER A 625 -15.04 10.60 11.67
C SER A 625 -15.00 9.09 11.95
N ASN A 626 -13.82 8.53 12.24
CA ASN A 626 -13.70 7.10 12.58
C ASN A 626 -14.52 6.76 13.83
N SER A 627 -14.44 7.57 14.88
CA SER A 627 -15.22 7.37 16.11
C SER A 627 -16.73 7.37 15.85
N ARG A 628 -17.23 8.27 14.99
CA ARG A 628 -18.65 8.28 14.55
C ARG A 628 -19.03 7.02 13.77
N GLN A 629 -18.13 6.49 12.94
CA GLN A 629 -18.38 5.26 12.20
C GLN A 629 -18.40 4.02 13.11
N ARG A 630 -17.47 3.96 14.07
CA ARG A 630 -17.38 2.88 15.06
C ARG A 630 -18.60 2.88 15.99
N SER A 631 -18.99 4.04 16.52
CA SER A 631 -20.21 4.18 17.34
C SER A 631 -21.48 3.80 16.57
N GLY A 632 -21.57 4.14 15.28
CA GLY A 632 -22.67 3.73 14.40
C GLY A 632 -22.83 2.22 14.19
N ARG A 633 -21.93 1.38 14.71
CA ARG A 633 -22.08 -0.09 14.71
C ARG A 633 -23.04 -0.59 15.79
N ALA A 634 -23.27 0.18 16.87
CA ALA A 634 -24.18 -0.18 17.96
C ALA A 634 -25.67 0.12 17.66
N GLY A 635 -25.96 1.18 16.90
CA GLY A 635 -27.32 1.71 16.70
C GLY A 635 -28.05 1.21 15.46
N ARG A 636 -27.83 -0.06 15.06
CA ARG A 636 -28.34 -0.58 13.78
C ARG A 636 -29.68 -1.28 13.86
N VAL A 637 -29.91 -2.03 14.93
CA VAL A 637 -31.13 -2.83 15.13
C VAL A 637 -31.99 -2.33 16.29
N ARG A 638 -31.36 -1.73 17.29
CA ARG A 638 -32.00 -1.09 18.45
C ARG A 638 -31.05 -0.04 19.04
N GLU A 639 -31.48 0.64 20.09
CA GLU A 639 -30.62 1.56 20.85
C GLU A 639 -29.36 0.85 21.33
N GLY A 640 -28.23 1.54 21.25
CA GLY A 640 -26.93 0.94 21.53
C GLY A 640 -26.04 1.82 22.40
N GLU A 641 -24.92 1.25 22.83
CA GLU A 641 -23.95 1.94 23.70
C GLU A 641 -22.55 1.93 23.09
N TYR A 642 -21.85 3.06 23.19
CA TYR A 642 -20.50 3.25 22.69
C TYR A 642 -19.58 3.72 23.81
N TYR A 643 -18.64 2.87 24.22
CA TYR A 643 -17.64 3.16 25.23
C TYR A 643 -16.30 3.43 24.55
N VAL A 644 -15.73 4.62 24.75
CA VAL A 644 -14.46 5.01 24.11
C VAL A 644 -13.39 5.32 25.15
N MET A 645 -12.20 4.73 24.98
CA MET A 645 -11.06 4.86 25.90
C MET A 645 -10.32 6.19 25.70
N MET A 646 -11.06 7.31 25.66
CA MET A 646 -10.52 8.66 25.58
C MET A 646 -11.38 9.62 26.41
N SER A 647 -10.77 10.71 26.86
CA SER A 647 -11.49 11.83 27.45
C SER A 647 -12.25 12.65 26.42
N ARG A 648 -13.28 13.37 26.87
CA ARG A 648 -14.05 14.30 26.04
C ARG A 648 -13.18 15.44 25.49
N ALA A 649 -12.26 15.95 26.32
CA ALA A 649 -11.27 16.95 25.92
C ALA A 649 -10.37 16.43 24.80
N ARG A 650 -9.94 15.16 24.88
CA ARG A 650 -9.16 14.54 23.81
C ARG A 650 -9.96 14.41 22.53
N TYR A 651 -11.20 13.94 22.59
CA TYR A 651 -12.08 13.83 21.42
C TYR A 651 -12.22 15.16 20.67
N GLN A 652 -12.40 16.27 21.40
CA GLN A 652 -12.50 17.61 20.82
C GLN A 652 -11.21 18.07 20.11
N ASN A 653 -10.05 17.55 20.53
CA ASN A 653 -8.75 17.84 19.94
C ASN A 653 -8.35 16.85 18.81
N LEU A 654 -9.15 15.80 18.55
CA LEU A 654 -8.90 14.90 17.42
C LEU A 654 -9.12 15.60 16.09
N GLU A 655 -8.34 15.20 15.09
CA GLU A 655 -8.57 15.62 13.70
C GLU A 655 -9.98 15.19 13.24
N GLY A 656 -10.62 16.03 12.42
CA GLY A 656 -11.95 15.73 11.89
C GLY A 656 -11.97 14.46 11.02
N TYR A 657 -10.91 14.25 10.23
CA TYR A 657 -10.75 13.15 9.28
C TYR A 657 -9.34 12.59 9.34
N SER A 658 -9.20 11.31 8.97
CA SER A 658 -7.89 10.69 8.79
C SER A 658 -7.12 11.38 7.66
N THR A 659 -5.80 11.44 7.79
CA THR A 659 -4.92 11.92 6.71
C THR A 659 -5.08 11.02 5.47
N PRO A 660 -5.36 11.60 4.27
CA PRO A 660 -5.47 10.86 3.02
C PRO A 660 -4.26 9.98 2.76
N GLU A 661 -4.48 8.81 2.14
CA GLU A 661 -3.41 7.86 1.89
C GLU A 661 -2.32 8.41 0.96
N MET A 662 -2.70 9.23 -0.03
CA MET A 662 -1.78 9.88 -0.98
C MET A 662 -0.71 10.74 -0.30
N LEU A 663 -1.00 11.30 0.87
CA LEU A 663 -0.05 12.14 1.61
C LEU A 663 0.96 11.33 2.44
N ARG A 664 0.78 10.00 2.55
CA ARG A 664 1.54 9.14 3.49
C ARG A 664 1.97 7.79 2.93
N SER A 665 1.84 7.58 1.62
CA SER A 665 2.21 6.34 0.91
C SER A 665 3.26 6.61 -0.18
N ASP A 666 3.84 5.53 -0.73
CA ASP A 666 4.75 5.63 -1.89
C ASP A 666 3.94 5.94 -3.16
N LEU A 667 4.40 6.91 -3.95
CA LEU A 667 3.70 7.43 -5.12
C LEU A 667 4.15 6.80 -6.45
N GLN A 668 5.15 5.90 -6.45
CA GLN A 668 5.72 5.34 -7.70
C GLN A 668 4.68 4.68 -8.63
N GLU A 669 3.74 3.91 -8.10
CA GLU A 669 2.70 3.26 -8.91
C GLU A 669 1.77 4.30 -9.57
N ILE A 670 1.39 5.34 -8.84
CA ILE A 670 0.55 6.42 -9.37
C ILE A 670 1.29 7.24 -10.41
N CYS A 671 2.57 7.57 -10.18
CA CYS A 671 3.40 8.27 -11.15
C CYS A 671 3.47 7.53 -12.49
N LEU A 672 3.59 6.19 -12.48
CA LEU A 672 3.54 5.38 -13.70
C LEU A 672 2.15 5.39 -14.35
N HIS A 673 1.07 5.23 -13.56
CA HIS A 673 -0.29 5.28 -14.10
C HIS A 673 -0.62 6.63 -14.74
N ILE A 674 -0.16 7.75 -14.14
CA ILE A 674 -0.33 9.10 -14.72
C ILE A 674 0.26 9.18 -16.12
N LYS A 675 1.48 8.66 -16.30
CA LYS A 675 2.13 8.67 -17.61
C LYS A 675 1.56 7.63 -18.56
N ALA A 676 1.06 6.51 -18.06
CA ALA A 676 0.41 5.49 -18.89
C ALA A 676 -0.90 5.99 -19.50
N LEU A 677 -1.57 6.95 -18.86
CA LEU A 677 -2.74 7.66 -19.39
C LEU A 677 -2.40 8.69 -20.48
N ASP A 678 -1.12 8.86 -20.82
CA ASP A 678 -0.61 9.81 -21.83
C ASP A 678 -1.19 11.23 -21.72
N LEU A 679 -1.30 11.71 -20.47
CA LEU A 679 -1.88 13.01 -20.20
C LEU A 679 -0.90 14.13 -20.60
N PRO A 680 -1.36 15.22 -21.25
CA PRO A 680 -0.50 16.33 -21.67
C PRO A 680 -0.15 17.27 -20.50
N ALA A 681 0.46 16.73 -19.44
CA ALA A 681 0.91 17.46 -18.25
C ALA A 681 2.03 16.69 -17.53
N SER A 682 2.87 17.40 -16.77
CA SER A 682 3.86 16.74 -15.92
C SER A 682 3.18 15.96 -14.80
N ILE A 683 3.86 14.93 -14.27
CA ILE A 683 3.32 14.14 -13.15
C ILE A 683 3.01 15.04 -11.94
N GLY A 684 3.90 16.00 -11.66
CA GLY A 684 3.72 16.97 -10.58
C GLY A 684 2.46 17.81 -10.77
N ASP A 685 2.19 18.30 -11.98
CA ASP A 685 1.00 19.11 -12.27
C ASP A 685 -0.31 18.33 -12.16
N VAL A 686 -0.29 17.05 -12.53
CA VAL A 686 -1.46 16.17 -12.37
C VAL A 686 -1.73 15.93 -10.89
N LEU A 687 -0.71 15.60 -10.10
CA LEU A 687 -0.86 15.40 -8.65
C LEU A 687 -1.23 16.69 -7.91
N ALA A 688 -0.81 17.85 -8.41
CA ALA A 688 -1.20 19.16 -7.88
C ALA A 688 -2.70 19.43 -8.02
N GLN A 689 -3.39 18.76 -8.97
CA GLN A 689 -4.84 18.82 -9.13
C GLN A 689 -5.60 17.88 -8.20
N ALA A 690 -4.94 17.05 -7.38
CA ALA A 690 -5.64 16.21 -6.40
C ALA A 690 -6.40 17.07 -5.37
N ILE A 691 -7.44 16.50 -4.77
CA ILE A 691 -8.26 17.15 -3.72
C ILE A 691 -7.36 17.73 -2.63
N GLN A 692 -6.36 16.96 -2.22
CA GLN A 692 -5.27 17.40 -1.36
C GLN A 692 -3.95 16.89 -1.98
N PRO A 693 -3.14 17.78 -2.58
CA PRO A 693 -1.95 17.36 -3.31
C PRO A 693 -0.84 16.87 -2.37
N PRO A 694 -0.06 15.85 -2.79
CA PRO A 694 1.10 15.38 -2.03
C PRO A 694 2.23 16.41 -2.00
N ASP A 695 3.12 16.26 -1.01
CA ASP A 695 4.30 17.11 -0.88
C ASP A 695 5.25 16.91 -2.09
N HIS A 696 5.78 18.01 -2.61
CA HIS A 696 6.69 18.00 -3.76
C HIS A 696 7.92 17.10 -3.53
N ALA A 697 8.44 17.03 -2.30
CA ALA A 697 9.57 16.17 -1.97
C ALA A 697 9.24 14.67 -2.15
N SER A 698 8.02 14.26 -1.81
CA SER A 698 7.55 12.88 -2.01
C SER A 698 7.40 12.55 -3.49
N VAL A 699 6.89 13.51 -4.29
CA VAL A 699 6.78 13.36 -5.75
C VAL A 699 8.16 13.25 -6.40
N SER A 700 9.09 14.17 -6.08
CA SER A 700 10.47 14.12 -6.61
C SER A 700 11.18 12.83 -6.26
N ALA A 701 11.06 12.34 -5.02
CA ALA A 701 11.64 11.06 -4.62
C ALA A 701 11.07 9.88 -5.44
N ALA A 702 9.76 9.86 -5.68
CA ALA A 702 9.14 8.83 -6.52
C ALA A 702 9.66 8.88 -7.98
N LEU A 703 9.81 10.08 -8.54
CA LEU A 703 10.35 10.28 -9.89
C LEU A 703 11.82 9.85 -9.99
N GLU A 704 12.67 10.24 -9.04
CA GLU A 704 14.07 9.79 -8.97
C GLU A 704 14.16 8.26 -8.91
N ASN A 705 13.29 7.62 -8.12
CA ASN A 705 13.24 6.17 -8.01
C ASN A 705 12.85 5.52 -9.35
N LEU A 706 11.82 6.02 -10.04
CA LEU A 706 11.40 5.50 -11.34
C LEU A 706 12.46 5.72 -12.44
N LYS A 707 13.16 6.85 -12.42
CA LYS A 707 14.31 7.12 -13.30
C LYS A 707 15.45 6.14 -13.03
N SER A 708 15.78 5.89 -11.76
CA SER A 708 16.80 4.90 -11.37
C SER A 708 16.45 3.46 -11.82
N LEU A 709 15.15 3.14 -11.89
CA LEU A 709 14.68 1.84 -12.39
C LEU A 709 14.69 1.74 -13.92
N GLN A 710 14.94 2.86 -14.62
CA GLN A 710 14.79 3.02 -16.08
C GLN A 710 13.34 2.88 -16.56
N ALA A 711 12.37 3.09 -15.67
CA ALA A 711 10.95 3.11 -16.04
C ALA A 711 10.55 4.46 -16.65
N LEU A 712 11.20 5.55 -16.22
CA LEU A 712 11.10 6.87 -16.82
C LEU A 712 12.47 7.31 -17.34
N ASP A 713 12.48 8.10 -18.41
CA ASP A 713 13.68 8.78 -18.88
C ASP A 713 13.92 10.12 -18.13
N SER A 714 14.96 10.85 -18.54
CA SER A 714 15.29 12.15 -17.94
C SER A 714 14.21 13.22 -18.17
N ALA A 715 13.42 13.11 -19.24
CA ALA A 715 12.31 13.97 -19.60
C ALA A 715 10.99 13.58 -18.90
N GLU A 716 11.01 12.55 -18.03
CA GLU A 716 9.83 11.99 -17.36
C GLU A 716 8.88 11.25 -18.30
N GLU A 717 9.35 10.80 -19.46
CA GLU A 717 8.56 9.98 -20.36
C GLU A 717 8.73 8.49 -20.08
N LEU A 718 7.67 7.72 -20.35
CA LEU A 718 7.70 6.27 -20.18
C LEU A 718 8.68 5.67 -21.18
N THR A 719 9.67 4.96 -20.63
CA THR A 719 10.49 4.07 -21.45
C THR A 719 9.66 2.87 -21.90
N PRO A 720 10.09 2.11 -22.92
CA PRO A 720 9.47 0.84 -23.27
C PRO A 720 9.35 -0.15 -22.10
N LEU A 721 10.36 -0.17 -21.21
CA LEU A 721 10.28 -0.90 -19.95
C LEU A 721 9.16 -0.33 -19.06
N GLY A 722 9.13 0.98 -18.86
CA GLY A 722 8.10 1.67 -18.09
C GLY A 722 6.67 1.37 -18.56
N LYS A 723 6.43 1.33 -19.88
CA LYS A 723 5.13 0.96 -20.47
C LYS A 723 4.68 -0.43 -20.03
N VAL A 724 5.56 -1.43 -20.13
CA VAL A 724 5.24 -2.78 -19.67
C VAL A 724 5.04 -2.81 -18.15
N LEU A 725 5.89 -2.13 -17.38
CA LEU A 725 5.74 -2.07 -15.92
C LEU A 725 4.41 -1.43 -15.48
N ALA A 726 3.91 -0.43 -16.21
CA ALA A 726 2.63 0.21 -15.93
C ALA A 726 1.41 -0.70 -16.16
N THR A 727 1.56 -1.77 -16.96
CA THR A 727 0.53 -2.80 -17.13
C THR A 727 0.53 -3.83 -15.98
N LEU A 728 1.65 -3.95 -15.26
CA LEU A 728 1.81 -4.97 -14.23
C LEU A 728 1.24 -4.50 -12.87
N PRO A 729 0.44 -5.33 -12.19
CA PRO A 729 -0.26 -4.96 -10.98
C PRO A 729 0.61 -5.09 -9.71
N MET A 730 1.81 -4.53 -9.72
CA MET A 730 2.79 -4.64 -8.63
C MET A 730 3.78 -3.46 -8.63
N GLU A 731 4.62 -3.40 -7.60
CA GLU A 731 5.71 -2.42 -7.54
C GLU A 731 6.65 -2.55 -8.75
N PRO A 732 7.13 -1.44 -9.34
CA PRO A 732 7.89 -1.46 -10.60
C PRO A 732 9.17 -2.31 -10.55
N GLY A 733 9.85 -2.34 -9.40
CA GLY A 733 11.02 -3.20 -9.19
C GLY A 733 10.69 -4.69 -9.32
N LEU A 734 9.56 -5.14 -8.75
CA LEU A 734 9.10 -6.52 -8.88
C LEU A 734 8.68 -6.85 -10.32
N GLY A 735 8.08 -5.88 -11.03
CA GLY A 735 7.75 -6.04 -12.45
C GLY A 735 9.02 -6.24 -13.29
N LYS A 736 10.08 -5.47 -13.00
CA LYS A 736 11.39 -5.61 -13.66
C LYS A 736 12.01 -6.98 -13.37
N MET A 737 11.90 -7.48 -12.13
CA MET A 737 12.33 -8.84 -11.78
C MET A 737 11.61 -9.91 -12.59
N VAL A 738 10.29 -9.77 -12.79
CA VAL A 738 9.51 -10.70 -13.62
C VAL A 738 9.97 -10.70 -15.08
N LEU A 739 10.24 -9.53 -15.65
CA LEU A 739 10.79 -9.41 -17.01
C LEU A 739 12.18 -10.04 -17.12
N LEU A 740 13.04 -9.82 -16.12
CA LEU A 740 14.34 -10.48 -16.07
C LEU A 740 14.19 -12.01 -15.94
N GLY A 741 13.19 -12.50 -15.21
CA GLY A 741 12.85 -13.93 -15.15
C GLY A 741 12.56 -14.53 -16.53
N ALA A 742 11.87 -13.79 -17.40
CA ALA A 742 11.64 -14.20 -18.79
C ALA A 742 12.95 -14.17 -19.61
N ILE A 743 13.75 -13.10 -19.50
CA ILE A 743 15.02 -12.94 -20.25
C ILE A 743 16.04 -14.02 -19.86
N PHE A 744 16.16 -14.31 -18.57
CA PHE A 744 17.08 -15.31 -18.02
C PHE A 744 16.49 -16.73 -18.00
N GLN A 745 15.30 -16.94 -18.57
CA GLN A 745 14.66 -18.26 -18.72
C GLN A 745 14.46 -19.00 -17.37
N CYS A 746 14.01 -18.28 -16.35
CA CYS A 746 13.64 -18.83 -15.04
C CYS A 746 12.27 -18.30 -14.58
N LEU A 747 11.31 -18.29 -15.51
CA LEU A 747 10.05 -17.57 -15.38
C LEU A 747 9.18 -18.06 -14.22
N ASP A 748 8.92 -19.37 -14.13
CA ASP A 748 8.02 -19.97 -13.14
C ASP A 748 8.38 -19.64 -11.66
N PRO A 749 9.62 -19.87 -11.19
CA PRO A 749 9.99 -19.55 -9.81
C PRO A 749 9.96 -18.03 -9.56
N ILE A 750 10.33 -17.20 -10.54
CA ILE A 750 10.30 -15.75 -10.40
C ILE A 750 8.87 -15.22 -10.31
N LEU A 751 7.93 -15.71 -11.14
CA LEU A 751 6.51 -15.36 -11.01
C LEU A 751 5.98 -15.73 -9.63
N THR A 752 6.37 -16.90 -9.12
CA THR A 752 5.99 -17.36 -7.77
C THR A 752 6.56 -16.42 -6.71
N ILE A 753 7.84 -16.07 -6.77
CA ILE A 753 8.48 -15.16 -5.81
C ILE A 753 7.85 -13.75 -5.88
N ALA A 754 7.60 -13.21 -7.08
CA ALA A 754 6.95 -11.92 -7.27
C ALA A 754 5.54 -11.90 -6.67
N ALA A 755 4.76 -12.97 -6.90
CA ALA A 755 3.45 -13.16 -6.29
C ALA A 755 3.51 -13.23 -4.76
N CYS A 756 4.53 -13.91 -4.21
CA CYS A 756 4.76 -14.01 -2.78
C CYS A 756 5.12 -12.68 -2.12
N ILE A 757 5.98 -11.85 -2.77
CA ILE A 757 6.35 -10.53 -2.23
C ILE A 757 5.15 -9.56 -2.30
N SER A 758 4.36 -9.64 -3.38
CA SER A 758 3.18 -8.80 -3.58
C SER A 758 1.99 -9.18 -2.67
N SER A 759 2.00 -10.39 -2.11
CA SER A 759 0.92 -10.95 -1.29
C SER A 759 1.33 -11.06 0.18
N LYS A 760 0.38 -11.37 1.07
CA LYS A 760 0.72 -11.72 2.46
C LYS A 760 1.45 -13.08 2.46
N SER A 761 2.46 -13.21 3.33
CA SER A 761 3.18 -14.48 3.54
C SER A 761 2.19 -15.61 3.84
N PRO A 762 2.32 -16.78 3.18
CA PRO A 762 1.44 -17.92 3.45
C PRO A 762 1.77 -18.63 4.77
N PHE A 763 2.97 -18.47 5.32
CA PHE A 763 3.31 -19.00 6.64
C PHE A 763 2.51 -18.30 7.75
N LEU A 764 1.83 -19.12 8.55
CA LEU A 764 1.15 -18.75 9.77
C LEU A 764 2.13 -18.86 10.94
N SER A 765 1.94 -18.02 11.96
CA SER A 765 2.70 -18.10 13.21
C SER A 765 1.74 -18.02 14.40
N PRO A 766 0.97 -19.10 14.67
CA PRO A 766 0.04 -19.13 15.78
C PRO A 766 0.79 -18.96 17.11
N PRO A 767 0.34 -18.09 18.04
CA PRO A 767 1.09 -17.82 19.27
C PRO A 767 1.37 -19.07 20.12
N GLN A 768 0.45 -20.04 20.12
CA GLN A 768 0.56 -21.30 20.88
C GLN A 768 1.58 -22.28 20.25
N ALA A 769 1.79 -22.22 18.93
CA ALA A 769 2.65 -23.13 18.18
C ALA A 769 3.81 -22.38 17.49
N LYS A 770 4.19 -21.22 18.02
CA LYS A 770 5.10 -20.28 17.36
C LYS A 770 6.48 -20.89 17.09
N ASP A 771 7.07 -21.57 18.07
CA ASP A 771 8.39 -22.17 17.90
C ASP A 771 8.36 -23.29 16.84
N ARG A 772 7.34 -24.14 16.84
CA ARG A 772 7.15 -25.19 15.82
C ARG A 772 6.92 -24.61 14.42
N ALA A 773 6.11 -23.57 14.30
CA ALA A 773 5.88 -22.89 13.02
C ALA A 773 7.17 -22.23 12.48
N ASP A 774 7.99 -21.68 13.36
CA ASP A 774 9.28 -21.10 13.02
C ASP A 774 10.28 -22.18 12.54
N GLU A 775 10.32 -23.35 13.19
CA GLU A 775 11.14 -24.50 12.79
C GLU A 775 10.75 -25.02 11.41
N ILE A 776 9.46 -25.18 11.14
CA ILE A 776 8.96 -25.62 9.83
C ILE A 776 9.35 -24.61 8.73
N LYS A 777 9.22 -23.30 9.01
CA LYS A 777 9.64 -22.29 8.04
C LYS A 777 11.15 -22.38 7.74
N VAL A 778 11.99 -22.67 8.74
CA VAL A 778 13.43 -22.87 8.54
C VAL A 778 13.71 -24.16 7.75
N HIS A 779 12.98 -25.24 8.02
CA HIS A 779 13.07 -26.48 7.25
C HIS A 779 12.86 -26.23 5.76
N TRP A 780 11.82 -25.47 5.39
CA TRP A 780 11.54 -25.11 4.00
C TRP A 780 12.60 -24.20 3.36
N ALA A 781 13.38 -23.46 4.15
CA ALA A 781 14.50 -22.68 3.63
C ALA A 781 15.66 -23.57 3.14
N GLN A 782 15.73 -24.84 3.55
CA GLN A 782 16.72 -25.83 3.09
C GLN A 782 18.19 -25.32 3.16
N GLY A 783 18.53 -24.55 4.19
CA GLY A 783 19.87 -23.97 4.35
C GLY A 783 20.19 -22.79 3.42
N LEU A 784 19.30 -22.42 2.49
CA LEU A 784 19.53 -21.38 1.48
C LEU A 784 19.55 -19.95 2.05
N SER A 785 19.31 -19.77 3.35
CA SER A 785 19.33 -18.47 4.04
C SER A 785 18.43 -17.40 3.39
N SER A 786 17.21 -17.81 3.02
CA SER A 786 16.28 -16.99 2.21
C SER A 786 14.83 -17.23 2.59
N ASP A 787 14.14 -16.17 3.03
CA ASP A 787 12.68 -16.21 3.25
C ASP A 787 11.91 -16.47 1.96
N HIS A 788 12.37 -15.90 0.84
CA HIS A 788 11.74 -16.07 -0.47
C HIS A 788 11.81 -17.53 -0.94
N PHE A 789 12.93 -18.22 -0.72
CA PHE A 789 13.05 -19.64 -1.06
C PHE A 789 12.26 -20.54 -0.12
N ALA A 790 12.17 -20.20 1.18
CA ALA A 790 11.31 -20.94 2.10
C ALA A 790 9.86 -20.98 1.60
N ILE A 791 9.36 -19.85 1.11
CA ILE A 791 8.01 -19.77 0.55
C ILE A 791 7.93 -20.49 -0.81
N LEU A 792 8.92 -20.31 -1.69
CA LEU A 792 8.96 -20.98 -3.00
C LEU A 792 8.91 -22.50 -2.86
N ASN A 793 9.72 -23.07 -1.97
CA ASN A 793 9.81 -24.51 -1.76
C ASN A 793 8.51 -25.08 -1.17
N ALA A 794 7.96 -24.40 -0.16
CA ALA A 794 6.66 -24.78 0.42
C ALA A 794 5.53 -24.69 -0.61
N TYR A 795 5.53 -23.67 -1.48
CA TYR A 795 4.57 -23.54 -2.57
C TYR A 795 4.71 -24.66 -3.60
N LYS A 796 5.93 -24.98 -4.05
CA LYS A 796 6.18 -26.06 -5.02
C LYS A 796 5.65 -27.40 -4.53
N ALA A 797 5.96 -27.77 -3.28
CA ALA A 797 5.49 -29.01 -2.66
C ALA A 797 3.96 -29.06 -2.53
N TRP A 798 3.33 -27.96 -2.12
CA TRP A 798 1.87 -27.87 -2.07
C TRP A 798 1.23 -27.95 -3.48
N TYR A 799 1.80 -27.25 -4.45
CA TYR A 799 1.27 -27.17 -5.81
C TYR A 799 1.34 -28.53 -6.53
N GLU A 800 2.38 -29.33 -6.27
CA GLU A 800 2.48 -30.69 -6.79
C GLU A 800 1.31 -31.57 -6.34
N LEU A 801 1.00 -31.57 -5.03
CA LEU A 801 -0.16 -32.28 -4.47
C LEU A 801 -1.49 -31.74 -5.03
N GLN A 802 -1.61 -30.41 -5.09
CA GLN A 802 -2.81 -29.71 -5.57
C GLN A 802 -3.09 -30.00 -7.06
N SER A 803 -2.05 -30.00 -7.89
CA SER A 803 -2.12 -30.20 -9.34
C SER A 803 -2.39 -31.65 -9.74
N SER A 804 -1.97 -32.60 -8.89
CA SER A 804 -2.20 -34.05 -9.08
C SER A 804 -3.62 -34.49 -8.69
N GLY A 805 -4.47 -33.57 -8.23
CA GLY A 805 -5.83 -33.87 -7.77
C GLY A 805 -5.92 -34.41 -6.35
N ASN A 806 -4.80 -34.52 -5.63
CA ASN A 806 -4.74 -34.99 -4.24
C ASN A 806 -5.11 -33.88 -3.24
N TYR A 807 -6.31 -33.31 -3.39
CA TYR A 807 -6.75 -32.15 -2.60
C TYR A 807 -6.76 -32.41 -1.08
N HIS A 808 -7.04 -33.66 -0.66
CA HIS A 808 -7.03 -34.02 0.75
C HIS A 808 -5.60 -33.95 1.35
N GLU A 809 -4.61 -34.50 0.64
CA GLU A 809 -3.21 -34.43 1.05
C GLU A 809 -2.68 -32.99 0.98
N ALA A 810 -3.06 -32.22 -0.04
CA ALA A 810 -2.71 -30.80 -0.14
C ALA A 810 -3.25 -29.99 1.06
N ASN A 811 -4.47 -30.27 1.50
CA ASN A 811 -5.07 -29.64 2.68
C ASN A 811 -4.36 -30.06 3.98
N LYS A 812 -4.05 -31.35 4.11
CA LYS A 812 -3.29 -31.87 5.25
C LYS A 812 -1.88 -31.25 5.29
N PHE A 813 -1.21 -31.14 4.15
CA PHE A 813 0.09 -30.48 4.00
C PHE A 813 0.06 -29.03 4.49
N CYS A 814 -0.98 -28.26 4.15
CA CYS A 814 -1.12 -26.90 4.67
C CYS A 814 -1.21 -26.86 6.19
N THR A 815 -1.97 -27.78 6.78
CA THR A 815 -2.17 -27.86 8.23
C THR A 815 -0.88 -28.24 8.94
N ASP A 816 -0.21 -29.29 8.46
CA ASP A 816 1.04 -29.82 9.02
C ASP A 816 2.18 -28.81 8.94
N ASN A 817 2.17 -27.93 7.92
CA ASN A 817 3.23 -26.95 7.66
C ASN A 817 2.89 -25.50 8.09
N PHE A 818 1.79 -25.28 8.81
CA PHE A 818 1.31 -23.94 9.20
C PHE A 818 1.18 -22.99 8.00
N LEU A 819 0.63 -23.46 6.88
CA LEU A 819 0.42 -22.67 5.68
C LEU A 819 -1.05 -22.25 5.52
N ASN A 820 -1.28 -21.02 5.09
CA ASN A 820 -2.59 -20.54 4.71
C ASN A 820 -2.92 -21.01 3.29
N ARG A 821 -3.81 -22.00 3.17
CA ARG A 821 -4.33 -22.52 1.88
C ARG A 821 -4.83 -21.41 0.96
N THR A 822 -5.63 -20.47 1.47
CA THR A 822 -6.16 -19.36 0.67
C THR A 822 -5.05 -18.42 0.18
N GLY A 823 -3.99 -18.26 0.99
CA GLY A 823 -2.80 -17.52 0.60
C GLY A 823 -2.04 -18.18 -0.56
N LEU A 824 -1.87 -19.50 -0.51
CA LEU A 824 -1.23 -20.28 -1.57
C LEU A 824 -2.02 -20.24 -2.89
N GLN A 825 -3.35 -20.39 -2.82
CA GLN A 825 -4.23 -20.24 -3.98
C GLN A 825 -4.19 -18.81 -4.57
N THR A 826 -4.06 -17.79 -3.70
CA THR A 826 -3.88 -16.41 -4.17
C THR A 826 -2.55 -16.26 -4.91
N ILE A 827 -1.47 -16.83 -4.41
CA ILE A 827 -0.15 -16.82 -5.08
C ILE A 827 -0.25 -17.47 -6.46
N GLU A 828 -0.91 -18.62 -6.57
CA GLU A 828 -1.17 -19.31 -7.84
C GLU A 828 -1.92 -18.40 -8.83
N GLN A 829 -3.03 -17.79 -8.40
CA GLN A 829 -3.82 -16.86 -9.22
C GLN A 829 -3.01 -15.64 -9.67
N VAL A 830 -2.19 -15.07 -8.77
CA VAL A 830 -1.31 -13.94 -9.09
C VAL A 830 -0.32 -14.34 -10.17
N LYS A 831 0.36 -15.47 -10.00
CA LYS A 831 1.35 -15.98 -10.94
C LYS A 831 0.76 -16.22 -12.33
N ILE A 832 -0.43 -16.83 -12.42
CA ILE A 832 -1.13 -17.03 -13.69
C ILE A 832 -1.51 -15.69 -14.34
N GLN A 833 -2.02 -14.73 -13.56
CA GLN A 833 -2.35 -13.41 -14.09
C GLN A 833 -1.10 -12.71 -14.65
N LEU A 834 0.02 -12.79 -13.95
CA LEU A 834 1.27 -12.19 -14.41
C LEU A 834 1.77 -12.80 -15.70
N LEU A 835 1.70 -14.13 -15.84
CA LEU A 835 2.01 -14.78 -17.13
C LEU A 835 1.09 -14.26 -18.23
N ASN A 836 -0.23 -14.22 -18.00
CA ASN A 836 -1.19 -13.74 -19.00
C ASN A 836 -0.92 -12.29 -19.42
N LEU A 837 -0.48 -11.43 -18.49
CA LEU A 837 -0.10 -10.04 -18.79
C LEU A 837 1.20 -9.99 -19.62
N LEU A 838 2.19 -10.83 -19.32
CA LEU A 838 3.40 -10.95 -20.13
C LEU A 838 3.10 -11.47 -21.54
N GLU A 839 2.16 -12.42 -21.67
CA GLU A 839 1.70 -12.93 -22.96
C GLU A 839 0.97 -11.85 -23.78
N ARG A 840 0.12 -11.05 -23.13
CA ARG A 840 -0.55 -9.90 -23.76
C ARG A 840 0.44 -8.81 -24.19
N ALA A 841 1.44 -8.54 -23.36
CA ALA A 841 2.54 -7.62 -23.68
C ALA A 841 3.50 -8.19 -24.75
N GLY A 842 3.31 -9.44 -25.19
CA GLY A 842 4.14 -10.10 -26.19
C GLY A 842 5.53 -10.51 -25.69
N VAL A 843 5.82 -10.41 -24.39
CA VAL A 843 7.11 -10.78 -23.78
C VAL A 843 7.31 -12.30 -23.78
N VAL A 844 6.22 -13.03 -23.59
CA VAL A 844 6.18 -14.49 -23.58
C VAL A 844 5.16 -14.94 -24.64
N PRO A 845 5.43 -16.00 -25.42
CA PRO A 845 4.44 -16.48 -26.40
C PRO A 845 3.23 -17.06 -25.67
N LYS A 846 2.03 -16.86 -26.25
CA LYS A 846 0.81 -17.51 -25.75
C LYS A 846 1.00 -19.02 -25.76
N HIS A 847 1.02 -19.62 -24.57
CA HIS A 847 1.13 -21.06 -24.43
C HIS A 847 -0.26 -21.67 -24.24
N TYR A 848 -0.83 -22.22 -25.31
CA TYR A 848 -1.96 -23.12 -25.17
C TYR A 848 -1.38 -24.50 -24.81
N PRO A 849 -1.64 -25.04 -23.61
CA PRO A 849 -1.32 -26.44 -23.37
C PRO A 849 -2.11 -27.25 -24.39
N GLN A 850 -1.42 -27.83 -25.37
CA GLN A 850 -2.03 -28.81 -26.26
C GLN A 850 -2.57 -29.91 -25.36
N ARG A 851 -3.90 -30.09 -25.37
CA ARG A 851 -4.56 -31.16 -24.64
C ARG A 851 -4.28 -32.47 -25.37
N ASP A 852 -3.10 -33.03 -25.18
CA ASP A 852 -2.94 -34.46 -25.37
C ASP A 852 -3.53 -35.14 -24.15
N TYR A 853 -4.65 -35.84 -24.37
CA TYR A 853 -5.31 -36.65 -23.36
C TYR A 853 -4.31 -37.71 -22.85
N GLY A 854 -3.71 -37.48 -21.67
CA GLY A 854 -2.89 -38.48 -20.99
C GLY A 854 -1.55 -37.99 -20.44
N GLU A 855 -1.05 -36.79 -20.79
CA GLU A 855 0.19 -36.28 -20.19
C GLU A 855 -0.08 -35.54 -18.86
N PRO A 856 0.70 -35.84 -17.79
CA PRO A 856 0.61 -35.09 -16.54
C PRO A 856 0.97 -33.62 -16.78
N ARG A 857 0.27 -32.70 -16.10
CA ARG A 857 0.61 -31.27 -16.16
C ARG A 857 2.09 -31.08 -15.84
N GLY A 858 2.83 -30.43 -16.73
CA GLY A 858 4.12 -29.86 -16.36
C GLY A 858 3.93 -28.95 -15.14
N LEU A 859 4.67 -29.22 -14.05
CA LEU A 859 4.59 -28.44 -12.80
C LEU A 859 5.01 -26.98 -12.99
N ALA A 860 5.79 -26.69 -14.04
CA ALA A 860 6.25 -25.36 -14.39
C ALA A 860 5.25 -24.65 -15.33
N LEU A 861 4.95 -23.40 -15.02
CA LEU A 861 4.07 -22.52 -15.78
C LEU A 861 4.84 -21.80 -16.90
N GLY A 862 4.16 -21.61 -18.04
CA GLY A 862 4.70 -20.95 -19.23
C GLY A 862 5.46 -21.92 -20.15
N PRO A 863 5.96 -21.43 -21.29
CA PRO A 863 6.69 -22.28 -22.25
C PRO A 863 7.95 -22.89 -21.61
N PRO A 864 8.30 -24.16 -21.93
CA PRO A 864 9.50 -24.81 -21.38
C PRO A 864 10.81 -24.04 -21.63
N GLU A 865 10.89 -23.36 -22.78
CA GLU A 865 12.02 -22.53 -23.21
C GLU A 865 12.33 -21.37 -22.25
N TYR A 866 11.32 -20.90 -21.52
CA TYR A 866 11.42 -19.80 -20.56
C TYR A 866 11.70 -20.29 -19.12
N ASN A 867 11.97 -21.59 -18.95
CA ASN A 867 12.20 -22.22 -17.66
C ASN A 867 13.48 -23.07 -17.59
N LEU A 868 14.37 -22.96 -18.59
CA LEU A 868 15.63 -23.72 -18.67
C LEU A 868 16.54 -23.52 -17.45
N ASN A 869 16.54 -22.33 -16.86
CA ASN A 869 17.40 -21.98 -15.71
C ASN A 869 16.63 -21.92 -14.38
N SER A 870 15.39 -22.44 -14.31
CA SER A 870 14.52 -22.36 -13.12
C SER A 870 15.07 -23.06 -11.87
N ASN A 871 16.10 -23.91 -12.02
CA ASN A 871 16.77 -24.60 -10.91
C ASN A 871 18.10 -23.94 -10.50
N CYS A 872 18.57 -22.90 -11.20
CA CYS A 872 19.79 -22.18 -10.84
C CYS A 872 19.53 -21.22 -9.67
N LEU A 873 19.77 -21.67 -8.43
CA LEU A 873 19.49 -20.89 -7.22
C LEU A 873 20.29 -19.57 -7.14
N PRO A 874 21.59 -19.50 -7.52
CA PRO A 874 22.34 -18.24 -7.54
C PRO A 874 21.75 -17.20 -8.50
N LEU A 875 21.23 -17.63 -9.65
CA LEU A 875 20.50 -16.75 -10.57
C LEU A 875 19.24 -16.21 -9.91
N LEU A 876 18.41 -17.08 -9.32
CA LEU A 876 17.18 -16.65 -8.65
C LEU A 876 17.46 -15.64 -7.52
N ARG A 877 18.52 -15.84 -6.71
CA ARG A 877 18.97 -14.84 -5.70
C ARG A 877 19.33 -13.50 -6.33
N SER A 878 20.03 -13.54 -7.47
CA SER A 878 20.45 -12.35 -8.19
C SER A 878 19.26 -11.56 -8.76
N LEU A 879 18.24 -12.26 -9.25
CA LEU A 879 17.03 -11.60 -9.73
C LEU A 879 16.15 -11.07 -8.59
N ILE A 880 16.11 -11.75 -7.43
CA ILE A 880 15.50 -11.17 -6.21
C ILE A 880 16.20 -9.86 -5.85
N CYS A 881 17.54 -9.82 -5.89
CA CYS A 881 18.31 -8.60 -5.67
C CYS A 881 17.89 -7.50 -6.65
N ALA A 882 17.78 -7.80 -7.95
CA ALA A 882 17.32 -6.86 -8.96
C ALA A 882 15.92 -6.29 -8.66
N GLY A 883 15.01 -7.14 -8.18
CA GLY A 883 13.62 -6.78 -7.92
C GLY A 883 13.40 -5.89 -6.71
N VAL A 884 14.18 -6.09 -5.65
CA VAL A 884 14.06 -5.31 -4.41
C VAL A 884 15.08 -4.18 -4.30
N TYR A 885 16.00 -4.04 -5.24
CA TYR A 885 17.00 -2.96 -5.23
C TYR A 885 16.33 -1.58 -5.12
N PRO A 886 16.83 -0.64 -4.29
CA PRO A 886 18.09 -0.59 -3.54
C PRO A 886 18.02 -1.17 -2.12
N ASN A 887 17.06 -2.06 -1.82
CA ASN A 887 16.87 -2.64 -0.49
C ASN A 887 17.93 -3.72 -0.17
N ILE A 888 19.17 -3.28 -0.03
CA ILE A 888 20.34 -4.08 0.30
C ILE A 888 20.85 -3.70 1.69
N SER A 889 21.30 -4.69 2.43
CA SER A 889 21.89 -4.53 3.75
C SER A 889 23.19 -5.32 3.87
N LEU A 890 24.12 -4.77 4.64
CA LEU A 890 25.44 -5.33 4.90
C LEU A 890 25.55 -5.72 6.38
N LYS A 891 25.97 -6.95 6.66
CA LYS A 891 26.19 -7.40 8.03
C LYS A 891 27.43 -6.75 8.62
N THR A 892 27.28 -5.89 9.62
CA THR A 892 28.40 -5.14 10.25
C THR A 892 28.85 -5.76 11.57
N SER A 893 27.98 -6.50 12.25
CA SER A 893 28.33 -7.16 13.52
C SER A 893 27.60 -8.51 13.68
N LYS A 894 27.79 -9.15 14.84
CA LYS A 894 27.09 -10.39 15.18
C LYS A 894 25.55 -10.27 15.18
N LYS A 895 24.98 -9.07 15.32
CA LYS A 895 23.51 -8.85 15.38
C LYS A 895 23.01 -7.68 14.52
N THR A 896 23.90 -6.77 14.10
CA THR A 896 23.52 -5.53 13.41
C THR A 896 23.90 -5.55 11.94
N TYR A 897 23.09 -4.84 11.16
CA TYR A 897 23.21 -4.68 9.72
C TYR A 897 23.15 -3.18 9.38
N GLN A 898 23.81 -2.78 8.31
CA GLN A 898 23.83 -1.43 7.78
C GLN A 898 23.12 -1.39 6.42
N THR A 899 22.32 -0.36 6.18
CA THR A 899 21.70 -0.05 4.89
C THR A 899 22.29 1.26 4.35
N ARG A 900 21.89 1.68 3.15
CA ARG A 900 22.26 2.99 2.59
C ARG A 900 21.90 4.17 3.51
N HIS A 901 20.77 4.07 4.22
CA HIS A 901 20.22 5.17 5.01
C HIS A 901 20.42 5.00 6.52
N GLU A 902 20.64 3.78 7.02
CA GLU A 902 20.73 3.50 8.46
C GLU A 902 21.99 2.71 8.81
N SER A 903 22.72 3.22 9.81
CA SER A 903 23.92 2.57 10.35
C SER A 903 23.62 1.28 11.13
N ILE A 904 22.44 1.18 11.76
CA ILE A 904 22.06 0.07 12.63
C ILE A 904 20.63 -0.39 12.31
N THR A 905 20.53 -1.62 11.82
CA THR A 905 19.29 -2.35 11.57
C THR A 905 19.41 -3.80 12.05
N PHE A 906 18.28 -4.48 12.20
CA PHE A 906 18.18 -5.85 12.68
C PHE A 906 17.34 -6.69 11.71
N ILE A 907 17.59 -7.99 11.60
CA ILE A 907 16.69 -8.88 10.87
C ILE A 907 15.45 -9.15 11.74
N HIS A 908 14.25 -9.09 11.15
CA HIS A 908 13.00 -9.31 11.84
C HIS A 908 12.90 -10.75 12.39
N PRO A 909 12.35 -10.97 13.60
CA PRO A 909 12.23 -12.32 14.18
C PRO A 909 11.48 -13.33 13.32
N ALA A 910 10.57 -12.87 12.44
CA ALA A 910 9.84 -13.71 11.50
C ALA A 910 10.70 -14.28 10.34
N SER A 911 11.91 -13.76 10.14
CA SER A 911 12.81 -14.14 9.05
C SER A 911 13.61 -15.39 9.39
N VAL A 912 13.81 -16.27 8.41
CA VAL A 912 14.68 -17.46 8.57
C VAL A 912 16.12 -17.10 8.93
N ASN A 913 16.56 -15.89 8.59
CA ASN A 913 17.91 -15.37 8.89
C ASN A 913 18.02 -14.71 10.28
N TYR A 914 16.97 -14.76 11.10
CA TYR A 914 17.02 -14.20 12.45
C TYR A 914 17.94 -15.01 13.37
N LYS A 915 18.91 -14.34 14.01
CA LYS A 915 19.93 -14.96 14.87
C LYS A 915 19.36 -15.86 15.97
N GLY A 916 18.24 -15.46 16.59
CA GLY A 916 17.60 -16.26 17.65
C GLY A 916 17.11 -17.62 17.18
N ARG A 917 16.83 -17.78 15.87
CA ARG A 917 16.44 -19.06 15.27
C ARG A 917 17.64 -19.97 15.01
N ALA A 918 18.73 -19.43 14.47
CA ALA A 918 19.97 -20.20 14.25
C ALA A 918 20.53 -20.78 15.57
N ALA A 919 20.51 -19.98 16.65
CA ALA A 919 20.94 -20.42 17.97
C ALA A 919 20.00 -21.45 18.63
N LYS A 920 18.68 -21.37 18.39
CA LYS A 920 17.71 -22.37 18.89
C LYS A 920 17.76 -23.68 18.09
N LEU A 921 17.86 -23.63 16.75
CA LEU A 921 17.98 -24.83 15.91
C LEU A 921 19.24 -25.63 16.25
N ALA A 922 20.36 -24.95 16.50
CA ALA A 922 21.59 -25.59 16.97
C ALA A 922 21.40 -26.33 18.30
N ARG A 923 20.53 -25.86 19.20
CA ARG A 923 20.19 -26.58 20.44
C ARG A 923 19.37 -27.84 20.18
N ASN A 924 18.40 -27.80 19.26
CA ASN A 924 17.52 -28.94 19.00
C ASN A 924 18.23 -30.07 18.23
N TYR A 925 19.18 -29.76 17.34
CA TYR A 925 20.05 -30.78 16.72
C TYR A 925 21.02 -31.44 17.72
N ARG A 926 21.42 -30.74 18.79
CA ARG A 926 22.34 -31.26 19.83
C ARG A 926 21.71 -32.34 20.71
N VAL A 927 20.39 -32.34 20.87
CA VAL A 927 19.67 -33.36 21.67
C VAL A 927 19.55 -34.69 20.92
N GLY A 928 19.62 -34.69 19.58
CA GLY A 928 19.50 -35.92 18.77
C GLY A 928 20.78 -36.74 18.60
N ASN A 929 21.97 -36.10 18.61
CA ASN A 929 23.23 -36.74 18.16
C ASN A 929 24.43 -36.67 19.13
N GLY A 930 24.27 -36.24 20.38
CA GLY A 930 25.29 -36.47 21.42
C GLY A 930 26.67 -35.80 21.22
N ILE A 931 26.78 -34.69 20.48
CA ILE A 931 28.05 -33.96 20.29
C ILE A 931 28.06 -32.70 21.19
N ILE A 932 29.06 -32.61 22.07
CA ILE A 932 29.29 -31.48 22.99
C ILE A 932 30.08 -30.39 22.26
N GLY A 933 29.40 -29.33 21.81
CA GLY A 933 30.02 -28.10 21.30
C GLY A 933 29.37 -26.86 21.96
N SER A 934 30.16 -25.90 22.41
CA SER A 934 29.72 -24.72 23.18
C SER A 934 28.86 -23.72 22.37
N GLU A 935 28.23 -22.75 23.03
CA GLU A 935 27.45 -21.64 22.42
C GLU A 935 28.28 -20.69 21.52
N SER A 936 29.58 -20.99 21.33
CA SER A 936 30.58 -20.15 20.65
C SER A 936 30.94 -20.62 19.24
N ASP A 937 30.13 -21.47 18.61
CA ASP A 937 30.39 -21.96 17.25
C ASP A 937 30.13 -20.83 16.22
N GLU A 938 31.18 -20.05 15.91
CA GLU A 938 31.10 -18.95 14.94
C GLU A 938 30.79 -19.43 13.51
N SER A 939 31.01 -20.73 13.23
CA SER A 939 30.72 -21.44 11.99
C SER A 939 29.24 -21.44 11.59
N LEU A 940 28.32 -21.34 12.55
CA LEU A 940 26.86 -21.35 12.32
C LEU A 940 26.31 -20.00 11.83
N PHE A 941 27.13 -18.96 11.76
CA PHE A 941 26.68 -17.60 11.47
C PHE A 941 27.33 -17.07 10.18
N ALA A 942 26.52 -16.40 9.35
CA ALA A 942 27.06 -15.70 8.19
C ALA A 942 28.14 -14.68 8.62
N PRO A 943 29.30 -14.60 7.93
CA PRO A 943 30.41 -13.74 8.32
C PRO A 943 30.04 -12.25 8.25
N ILE A 944 30.77 -11.42 8.99
CA ILE A 944 30.71 -9.96 8.83
C ILE A 944 31.08 -9.64 7.38
N GLY A 945 30.37 -8.70 6.76
CA GLY A 945 30.49 -8.41 5.32
C GLY A 945 29.49 -9.17 4.44
N THR A 946 28.69 -10.09 5.00
CA THR A 946 27.62 -10.77 4.23
C THR A 946 26.53 -9.77 3.82
N LEU A 947 26.10 -9.87 2.56
CA LEU A 947 25.02 -9.07 1.99
C LEU A 947 23.67 -9.77 2.08
N TYR A 948 22.63 -8.98 2.33
CA TYR A 948 21.24 -9.42 2.33
C TYR A 948 20.36 -8.46 1.54
N ALA A 949 19.60 -8.98 0.59
CA ALA A 949 18.44 -8.31 0.01
C ALA A 949 17.25 -8.42 0.97
N TYR A 950 16.43 -7.38 1.07
CA TYR A 950 15.20 -7.39 1.88
C TYR A 950 14.04 -6.75 1.13
N SER A 951 12.81 -7.24 1.32
CA SER A 951 11.65 -6.65 0.62
C SER A 951 11.16 -5.36 1.29
N THR A 952 11.11 -5.33 2.62
CA THR A 952 10.59 -4.17 3.37
C THR A 952 11.40 -3.89 4.62
N LYS A 953 11.52 -2.60 4.93
CA LYS A 953 12.12 -2.09 6.17
C LYS A 953 11.04 -1.46 7.03
N ILE A 954 10.96 -1.91 8.27
CA ILE A 954 9.95 -1.44 9.23
C ILE A 954 10.58 -0.93 10.52
N LYS A 955 10.02 0.13 11.08
CA LYS A 955 10.31 0.58 12.45
C LYS A 955 9.18 0.10 13.35
N LYS A 956 9.50 -0.75 14.35
CA LYS A 956 8.53 -1.12 15.41
C LYS A 956 8.54 -0.01 16.48
N SER A 957 7.62 0.04 17.43
CA SER A 957 7.49 1.09 18.48
C SER A 957 8.73 1.36 19.38
N GLY A 958 9.87 0.68 19.14
CA GLY A 958 11.18 1.02 19.70
C GLY A 958 12.09 1.61 18.63
N LYS A 959 13.16 2.32 19.00
CA LYS A 959 14.14 2.90 18.04
C LYS A 959 14.80 1.89 17.06
N GLN A 960 14.49 0.61 17.16
CA GLN A 960 15.02 -0.48 16.36
C GLN A 960 14.30 -0.60 15.01
N ILE A 961 15.10 -0.70 13.96
CA ILE A 961 14.65 -0.88 12.59
C ILE A 961 14.87 -2.33 12.20
N TYR A 962 13.83 -2.96 11.66
CA TYR A 962 13.81 -4.37 11.31
C TYR A 962 13.66 -4.58 9.80
N LEU A 963 14.49 -5.45 9.24
CA LEU A 963 14.45 -5.91 7.86
C LEU A 963 13.56 -7.15 7.75
N ARG A 964 12.60 -7.15 6.82
CA ARG A 964 11.66 -8.26 6.59
C ARG A 964 11.89 -8.90 5.23
N SER A 965 11.59 -10.20 5.16
CA SER A 965 11.73 -11.04 3.97
C SER A 965 13.14 -10.92 3.40
N THR A 966 14.09 -11.53 4.10
CA THR A 966 15.52 -11.37 3.77
C THR A 966 16.05 -12.56 3.00
N THR A 967 16.96 -12.30 2.05
CA THR A 967 17.68 -13.30 1.27
C THR A 967 19.14 -12.95 1.26
N ARG A 968 19.99 -13.90 1.66
CA ARG A 968 21.44 -13.79 1.49
C ARG A 968 21.75 -13.71 0.00
N ILE A 969 22.62 -12.77 -0.38
CA ILE A 969 23.03 -12.53 -1.78
C ILE A 969 24.54 -12.43 -1.89
N ASP A 970 25.05 -12.73 -3.09
CA ASP A 970 26.47 -12.68 -3.40
C ASP A 970 26.91 -11.29 -3.88
N PRO A 971 28.18 -10.91 -3.68
CA PRO A 971 28.72 -9.64 -4.17
C PRO A 971 28.47 -9.42 -5.67
N LEU A 972 28.64 -10.46 -6.49
CA LEU A 972 28.42 -10.35 -7.94
C LEU A 972 26.96 -10.01 -8.28
N SER A 973 25.98 -10.54 -7.54
CA SER A 973 24.57 -10.21 -7.72
C SER A 973 24.31 -8.71 -7.59
N VAL A 974 24.92 -8.07 -6.58
CA VAL A 974 24.78 -6.62 -6.35
C VAL A 974 25.56 -5.82 -7.39
N ILE A 975 26.71 -6.31 -7.86
CA ILE A 975 27.46 -5.65 -8.94
C ILE A 975 26.66 -5.65 -10.25
N LEU A 976 26.13 -6.80 -10.65
CA LEU A 976 25.39 -6.93 -11.91
C LEU A 976 24.03 -6.23 -11.89
N PHE A 977 23.28 -6.36 -10.80
CA PHE A 977 21.88 -5.94 -10.73
C PHE A 977 21.60 -4.78 -9.76
N GLY A 978 22.65 -4.24 -9.12
CA GLY A 978 22.55 -3.02 -8.33
C GLY A 978 22.62 -1.75 -9.17
N GLY A 979 22.76 -0.61 -8.48
CA GLY A 979 22.72 0.72 -9.07
C GLY A 979 24.02 1.11 -9.77
N GLU A 980 24.29 2.41 -9.78
CA GLU A 980 25.39 2.97 -10.57
C GLU A 980 26.74 2.58 -9.98
N THR A 981 27.63 2.11 -10.85
CA THR A 981 29.01 1.75 -10.50
C THR A 981 29.95 2.92 -10.75
N LYS A 982 30.72 3.28 -9.74
CA LYS A 982 31.85 4.20 -9.84
C LYS A 982 33.13 3.46 -9.50
N GLN A 983 34.03 3.38 -10.47
CA GLN A 983 35.36 2.79 -10.28
C GLN A 983 36.34 3.90 -9.90
N ASN A 984 36.72 3.95 -8.62
CA ASN A 984 37.65 4.97 -8.11
C ASN A 984 39.11 4.56 -8.31
N ASP A 985 39.40 3.25 -8.23
CA ASP A 985 40.73 2.66 -8.41
C ASP A 985 40.57 1.27 -9.08
N SER A 986 41.64 0.74 -9.67
CA SER A 986 41.67 -0.60 -10.27
C SER A 986 41.22 -1.69 -9.29
N LEU A 987 41.46 -1.51 -7.98
CA LEU A 987 41.14 -2.47 -6.92
C LEU A 987 39.77 -2.27 -6.26
N LEU A 988 39.09 -1.14 -6.51
CA LEU A 988 37.90 -0.72 -5.77
C LEU A 988 36.75 -0.34 -6.70
N LEU A 989 35.60 -0.97 -6.49
CA LEU A 989 34.35 -0.67 -7.17
C LEU A 989 33.32 -0.22 -6.14
N THR A 990 32.77 0.97 -6.30
CA THR A 990 31.72 1.49 -5.42
C THR A 990 30.38 1.50 -6.15
N ILE A 991 29.32 1.04 -5.49
CA ILE A 991 27.94 1.07 -5.99
C ILE A 991 27.12 2.03 -5.13
N ASP A 992 26.39 2.94 -5.79
CA ASP A 992 25.50 3.93 -5.15
C ASP A 992 26.21 4.77 -4.06
N GLU A 993 27.51 4.97 -4.21
CA GLU A 993 28.39 5.71 -3.30
C GLU A 993 28.50 5.17 -1.86
N TRP A 994 28.00 3.95 -1.57
CA TRP A 994 28.04 3.40 -0.21
C TRP A 994 28.50 1.95 -0.08
N LEU A 995 28.29 1.11 -1.10
CA LEU A 995 28.81 -0.27 -1.10
C LEU A 995 30.13 -0.31 -1.85
N THR A 996 31.23 -0.56 -1.13
CA THR A 996 32.56 -0.64 -1.73
C THR A 996 33.06 -2.08 -1.74
N PHE A 997 33.28 -2.60 -2.95
CA PHE A 997 33.81 -3.92 -3.23
C PHE A 997 35.32 -3.81 -3.47
N CYS A 998 36.09 -4.67 -2.82
CA CYS A 998 37.54 -4.74 -2.97
C CYS A 998 37.97 -6.15 -3.40
N GLY A 999 39.00 -6.24 -4.25
CA GLY A 999 39.50 -7.52 -4.71
C GLY A 999 40.67 -7.38 -5.68
N ASN A 1000 40.99 -8.46 -6.37
CA ASN A 1000 41.98 -8.42 -7.45
C ASN A 1000 41.49 -7.45 -8.55
N GLY A 1001 42.31 -6.47 -8.91
CA GLY A 1001 41.87 -5.39 -9.80
C GLY A 1001 41.39 -5.87 -11.17
N LYS A 1002 41.99 -6.95 -11.70
CA LYS A 1002 41.53 -7.55 -12.96
C LYS A 1002 40.15 -8.18 -12.85
N VAL A 1003 39.83 -8.78 -11.70
CA VAL A 1003 38.50 -9.37 -11.42
C VAL A 1003 37.47 -8.26 -11.33
N ILE A 1004 37.75 -7.21 -10.55
CA ILE A 1004 36.86 -6.07 -10.37
C ILE A 1004 36.58 -5.37 -11.71
N GLU A 1005 37.62 -5.11 -12.51
CA GLU A 1005 37.48 -4.52 -13.83
C GLU A 1005 36.65 -5.41 -14.77
N SER A 1006 36.86 -6.73 -14.76
CA SER A 1006 36.10 -7.67 -15.59
C SER A 1006 34.63 -7.75 -15.17
N MET A 1007 34.33 -7.71 -13.87
CA MET A 1007 32.95 -7.66 -13.36
C MET A 1007 32.24 -6.37 -13.77
N ASN A 1008 32.93 -5.22 -13.66
CA ASN A 1008 32.38 -3.93 -14.08
C ASN A 1008 32.10 -3.92 -15.59
N LYS A 1009 33.02 -4.44 -16.41
CA LYS A 1009 32.79 -4.62 -17.86
C LYS A 1009 31.58 -5.52 -18.15
N LEU A 1010 31.42 -6.63 -17.42
CA LEU A 1010 30.27 -7.51 -17.57
C LEU A 1010 28.95 -6.81 -17.23
N LYS A 1011 28.90 -6.01 -16.15
CA LYS A 1011 27.74 -5.18 -15.81
C LYS A 1011 27.37 -4.23 -16.95
N LEU A 1012 28.34 -3.49 -17.49
CA LEU A 1012 28.10 -2.55 -18.60
C LEU A 1012 27.58 -3.27 -19.87
N LEU A 1013 28.11 -4.46 -20.18
CA LEU A 1013 27.61 -5.28 -21.29
C LEU A 1013 26.18 -5.78 -21.03
N LEU A 1014 25.86 -6.18 -19.80
CA LEU A 1014 24.52 -6.57 -19.40
C LEU A 1014 23.53 -5.40 -19.53
N GLU A 1015 23.86 -4.23 -19.00
CA GLU A 1015 23.02 -3.03 -19.10
C GLU A 1015 22.78 -2.62 -20.56
N ASN A 1016 23.82 -2.69 -21.40
CA ASN A 1016 23.69 -2.43 -22.83
C ASN A 1016 22.77 -3.43 -23.54
N CYS A 1017 22.88 -4.71 -23.20
CA CYS A 1017 22.02 -5.76 -23.73
C CYS A 1017 20.56 -5.56 -23.31
N LEU A 1018 20.33 -5.31 -22.01
CA LEU A 1018 19.00 -5.06 -21.46
C LEU A 1018 18.37 -3.81 -22.09
N ALA A 1019 19.13 -2.72 -22.28
CA ALA A 1019 18.63 -1.52 -22.95
C ALA A 1019 18.10 -1.83 -24.36
N GLN A 1020 18.85 -2.60 -25.17
CA GLN A 1020 18.41 -3.03 -26.51
C GLN A 1020 17.18 -3.95 -26.46
N VAL A 1021 17.11 -4.86 -25.49
CA VAL A 1021 15.93 -5.71 -25.28
C VAL A 1021 14.71 -4.86 -24.92
N TYR A 1022 14.88 -3.89 -24.02
CA TYR A 1022 13.79 -3.00 -23.60
C TYR A 1022 13.31 -2.13 -24.75
N GLU A 1023 14.20 -1.54 -25.56
CA GLU A 1023 13.82 -0.77 -26.75
C GLU A 1023 12.90 -1.54 -27.70
N ARG A 1024 13.05 -2.87 -27.80
CA ARG A 1024 12.21 -3.74 -28.64
C ARG A 1024 10.94 -4.26 -27.94
N LEU A 1025 10.64 -3.84 -26.72
CA LEU A 1025 9.37 -4.17 -26.07
C LEU A 1025 8.18 -3.42 -26.71
N ASP A 1026 8.42 -2.22 -27.25
CA ASP A 1026 7.37 -1.32 -27.75
C ASP A 1026 6.93 -1.66 -29.20
N THR A 1027 7.81 -2.26 -30.01
CA THR A 1027 7.59 -2.45 -31.45
C THR A 1027 6.48 -3.44 -31.82
N ASN A 1028 6.04 -4.29 -30.89
CA ASN A 1028 5.02 -5.32 -31.14
C ASN A 1028 3.68 -5.09 -30.41
N VAL A 1029 3.61 -4.15 -29.45
CA VAL A 1029 2.36 -3.85 -28.72
C VAL A 1029 1.32 -3.22 -29.66
N ASN A 1030 1.75 -2.45 -30.66
CA ASN A 1030 0.84 -1.83 -31.63
C ASN A 1030 0.33 -2.79 -32.72
N ASN A 1031 0.98 -3.94 -32.94
CA ASN A 1031 0.62 -4.89 -34.00
C ASN A 1031 -0.27 -6.05 -33.53
N SER A 1032 -0.35 -6.32 -32.23
CA SER A 1032 -1.17 -7.41 -31.67
C SER A 1032 -2.68 -7.11 -31.64
N ASN A 1033 -3.09 -5.86 -31.90
CA ASN A 1033 -4.49 -5.44 -31.94
C ASN A 1033 -5.20 -5.74 -33.28
N ASN A 1034 -4.49 -6.19 -34.32
CA ASN A 1034 -5.09 -6.64 -35.58
C ASN A 1034 -5.31 -8.17 -35.59
N SER A 1035 -6.37 -8.64 -34.93
CA SER A 1035 -6.71 -10.08 -34.86
C SER A 1035 -7.41 -10.62 -36.12
N ALA A 1036 -6.83 -10.39 -37.30
CA ALA A 1036 -7.41 -10.89 -38.56
C ALA A 1036 -6.39 -11.47 -39.54
N PHE A 1037 -5.28 -12.08 -39.08
CA PHE A 1037 -4.46 -12.97 -39.91
C PHE A 1037 -3.60 -13.88 -39.01
N VAL A 1038 -4.15 -15.02 -38.59
CA VAL A 1038 -3.37 -16.09 -37.96
C VAL A 1038 -3.55 -17.35 -38.79
N GLN A 1039 -2.80 -17.43 -39.88
CA GLN A 1039 -2.35 -18.68 -40.46
C GLN A 1039 -1.04 -18.36 -41.20
N ASN A 1040 0.05 -18.91 -40.67
CA ASN A 1040 1.43 -18.83 -41.18
C ASN A 1040 2.10 -17.44 -41.13
N ASN A 1041 2.77 -17.14 -40.01
CA ASN A 1041 4.12 -16.54 -40.00
C ASN A 1041 4.68 -16.49 -38.56
N LYS A 1042 5.99 -16.69 -38.39
CA LYS A 1042 6.75 -16.64 -37.12
C LYS A 1042 6.31 -15.41 -36.30
N LEU A 1043 5.66 -15.60 -35.14
CA LEU A 1043 5.33 -14.48 -34.25
C LEU A 1043 6.62 -13.80 -33.76
N ASN A 1044 6.80 -12.52 -34.10
CA ASN A 1044 7.83 -11.68 -33.52
C ASN A 1044 7.44 -11.36 -32.06
N LEU A 1045 8.16 -11.96 -31.11
CA LEU A 1045 7.99 -11.71 -29.68
C LEU A 1045 8.56 -10.34 -29.28
N ALA A 1046 7.90 -9.63 -28.37
CA ALA A 1046 8.37 -8.37 -27.80
C ALA A 1046 9.70 -8.58 -27.05
N GLY A 1047 10.65 -7.68 -27.27
CA GLY A 1047 12.00 -7.80 -26.71
C GLY A 1047 12.90 -8.84 -27.39
N LYS A 1048 12.45 -9.50 -28.46
CA LYS A 1048 13.29 -10.38 -29.28
C LYS A 1048 14.17 -9.54 -30.23
N LEU A 1049 15.48 -9.77 -30.15
CA LEU A 1049 16.49 -9.16 -31.00
C LEU A 1049 16.57 -9.86 -32.37
N ASP A 1050 17.42 -9.36 -33.27
CA ASP A 1050 17.68 -10.01 -34.55
C ASP A 1050 18.42 -11.33 -34.32
N GLU A 1051 18.37 -12.28 -35.26
CA GLU A 1051 18.92 -13.64 -35.03
C GLU A 1051 20.37 -13.65 -34.52
N ASP A 1052 21.22 -12.74 -35.01
CA ASP A 1052 22.61 -12.61 -34.55
C ASP A 1052 22.72 -12.00 -33.15
N ASP A 1053 21.93 -10.97 -32.85
CA ASP A 1053 21.93 -10.30 -31.54
C ASP A 1053 21.24 -11.19 -30.46
N GLU A 1054 20.27 -12.02 -30.84
CA GLU A 1054 19.69 -13.06 -29.98
C GLU A 1054 20.70 -14.13 -29.59
N LYS A 1055 21.56 -14.56 -30.52
CA LYS A 1055 22.67 -15.48 -30.19
C LYS A 1055 23.62 -14.85 -29.17
N VAL A 1056 23.91 -13.56 -29.31
CA VAL A 1056 24.75 -12.81 -28.36
C VAL A 1056 24.06 -12.69 -27.01
N LYS A 1057 22.76 -12.37 -26.96
CA LYS A 1057 21.96 -12.36 -25.72
C LYS A 1057 21.94 -13.72 -25.03
N ALA A 1058 21.67 -14.80 -25.77
CA ALA A 1058 21.66 -16.15 -25.25
C ALA A 1058 23.03 -16.54 -24.67
N LYS A 1059 24.11 -16.15 -25.34
CA LYS A 1059 25.48 -16.35 -24.87
C LYS A 1059 25.78 -15.58 -23.58
N LEU A 1060 25.38 -14.31 -23.50
CA LEU A 1060 25.49 -13.50 -22.29
C LEU A 1060 24.72 -14.14 -21.12
N VAL A 1061 23.45 -14.50 -21.33
CA VAL A 1061 22.61 -15.15 -20.31
C VAL A 1061 23.25 -16.44 -19.81
N ARG A 1062 23.63 -17.35 -20.73
CA ARG A 1062 24.29 -18.62 -20.38
C ARG A 1062 25.59 -18.39 -19.61
N GLY A 1063 26.41 -17.45 -20.06
CA GLY A 1063 27.68 -17.11 -19.41
C GLY A 1063 27.49 -16.55 -18.00
N ILE A 1064 26.52 -15.65 -17.79
CA ILE A 1064 26.19 -15.13 -16.44
C ILE A 1064 25.72 -16.26 -15.53
N VAL A 1065 24.82 -17.13 -16.01
CA VAL A 1065 24.31 -18.28 -15.24
C VAL A 1065 25.46 -19.20 -14.82
N GLU A 1066 26.37 -19.53 -15.75
CA GLU A 1066 27.54 -20.37 -15.47
C GLU A 1066 28.49 -19.73 -14.43
N ILE A 1067 28.74 -18.41 -14.52
CA ILE A 1067 29.61 -17.71 -13.58
C ILE A 1067 29.00 -17.68 -12.19
N LEU A 1068 27.70 -17.38 -12.07
CA LEU A 1068 26.99 -17.37 -10.79
C LEU A 1068 26.99 -18.76 -10.14
N ASP A 1069 26.78 -19.82 -10.93
CA ASP A 1069 26.80 -21.19 -10.44
C ASP A 1069 28.19 -21.60 -9.94
N LYS A 1070 29.26 -21.30 -10.70
CA LYS A 1070 30.64 -21.58 -10.27
C LYS A 1070 31.06 -20.82 -9.02
N LEU A 1071 30.60 -19.57 -8.84
CA LEU A 1071 30.90 -18.77 -7.64
C LEU A 1071 30.29 -19.34 -6.37
N GLU A 1072 29.10 -19.93 -6.44
CA GLU A 1072 28.49 -20.62 -5.30
C GLU A 1072 29.39 -21.80 -4.86
N HIS A 1073 29.88 -22.58 -5.82
CA HIS A 1073 30.78 -23.72 -5.56
C HIS A 1073 32.14 -23.28 -4.98
N ASP A 1074 32.74 -22.20 -5.52
CA ASP A 1074 33.98 -21.58 -5.00
C ASP A 1074 33.83 -21.14 -3.53
N SER A 1075 32.61 -20.86 -3.07
CA SER A 1075 32.31 -20.42 -1.71
C SER A 1075 32.13 -21.60 -0.73
N VAL A 1076 31.64 -22.74 -1.21
CA VAL A 1076 31.39 -23.96 -0.40
C VAL A 1076 32.70 -24.68 -0.04
N ASP A 1077 33.65 -24.76 -0.98
CA ASP A 1077 34.95 -25.43 -0.75
C ASP A 1077 35.82 -24.71 0.29
N LYS A 1078 35.56 -23.44 0.57
CA LYS A 1078 36.28 -22.65 1.58
C LYS A 1078 35.75 -22.80 3.00
N THR A 1079 34.49 -23.21 3.18
CA THR A 1079 33.93 -23.49 4.51
C THR A 1079 34.34 -24.85 5.08
N ARG A 1080 35.05 -25.68 4.30
CA ARG A 1080 35.59 -26.98 4.73
C ARG A 1080 37.05 -26.93 5.23
N TYR A 1081 37.68 -25.75 5.25
CA TYR A 1081 39.06 -25.55 5.71
C TYR A 1081 39.15 -24.69 6.97
#